data_AF-A0A412YQR9-F1
#
_entry.id   AF-A0A412YQR9-F1
#
_cell.length_a   1.000
_cell.length_b   1.000
_cell.length_c   1.000
_cell.angle_alpha   90.00
_cell.angle_beta   90.00
_cell.angle_gamma   90.00
#
_symmetry.space_group_name_H-M   'P 1'
#
loop_
_entity.id
_entity.type
_entity.pdbx_description
1 polymer ?
#
loop_
_entity_poly.entity_id
_entity_poly.type
_entity_poly.pdbx_seq_one_letter_code
_entity_poly.pdbx_strand_id
1 'polypeptide(L)'
;MKYLFTLLMACLPFSFTHGIKSHPSFLSSSGRWVVWSEKPAASWQDAFVTGNGSHGTMVMGQPGEERIICVHEELFIRGWDRNKVAVPCTASLLPQVRSLMESGKSDAADALMTSEADRQLVAMGARQRWPLIPHPAFDLCIRHTGIPLQTEKQYRRQLDLETGEVLTSWYENGKVTESVFSSREHNVNVVRLKADECNKMNLVLSLKETPGREGMHFEHNLDSAFSSVKAEAVSGWLSYRAGYKYDAGGYEGLARVTVKGGSMTAEGDSLRITDAEEVLVLIRITPLEEARLSVRSSVQKELSGLPLDYGKLLKPHSRIHGEMFRRMQLDLGCSSDWKTVPTEKMLSTIHECGVTPLFLEQIHAMGRYLLISSSGKYPPPLQGIWGGGWKPGWIGGFVWDSNINLAISAASMGNLHECAESYIGYVENLLPGWRLNAKNYLGCRGFLVAHYNDPENGYLTHFGRSFPWMFWAGGAGWNIRPFYEYAMLTGNETFLKEHVFPLYREMAGFYEDYLIMGCDSLYHICPSVSPENAPPGTDTWLSKDATMDVAIAREVFDLLLEMGHKFHVDKKELERWSHYLQHLPAYRINNDGALAEWIDPCYPDVYNHRHLSHLYPVFPGSRLGKSKGDPRLIKAAGIALDKRFAFDTGSAHGLIHVALQAVRLGDIEKVKTNLDRFCRRHYLYDGLVTSHDPEHQVYNLDAVLSFPRLLMEMLVYTEEGKIELLPAWPHEYADGCIKGIQVYGGHTLDITWKSGQLVEAVLHARQNESYEVAYGDRRTRLQLREGKAYHFSAHFFAEK
;
A
#
# COMPACT_ATOMS: atom_id res chain seq x y z
N MET A 1 -25.44 -58.12 -56.20
CA MET A 1 -25.41 -59.56 -55.89
C MET A 1 -24.51 -59.74 -54.67
N LYS A 2 -25.08 -60.24 -53.57
CA LYS A 2 -24.48 -60.91 -52.40
C LYS A 2 -23.21 -60.33 -51.73
N TYR A 3 -23.44 -59.88 -50.49
CA TYR A 3 -22.59 -59.99 -49.30
C TYR A 3 -21.53 -61.12 -49.33
N LEU A 4 -20.32 -60.86 -48.83
CA LEU A 4 -19.84 -61.45 -47.57
C LEU A 4 -18.54 -60.80 -47.07
N PHE A 5 -18.54 -60.53 -45.76
CA PHE A 5 -17.42 -60.19 -44.88
C PHE A 5 -16.27 -61.23 -44.94
N THR A 6 -15.02 -60.82 -44.67
CA THR A 6 -14.24 -61.15 -43.44
C THR A 6 -12.86 -60.48 -43.44
N LEU A 7 -12.47 -59.97 -42.26
CA LEU A 7 -11.21 -59.34 -41.81
C LEU A 7 -9.90 -60.08 -42.17
N LEU A 8 -8.79 -59.33 -42.36
CA LEU A 8 -7.63 -59.30 -41.44
C LEU A 8 -6.59 -58.21 -41.84
N MET A 9 -6.08 -57.51 -40.80
CA MET A 9 -4.76 -56.85 -40.55
C MET A 9 -3.70 -56.79 -41.67
N ALA A 10 -2.77 -55.84 -41.75
CA ALA A 10 -2.39 -54.62 -41.02
C ALA A 10 -1.29 -53.93 -41.86
N CYS A 11 -1.13 -52.60 -41.74
CA CYS A 11 0.17 -51.91 -41.68
C CYS A 11 -0.04 -50.42 -41.38
N LEU A 12 0.49 -49.98 -40.24
CA LEU A 12 0.60 -48.59 -39.78
C LEU A 12 1.68 -47.83 -40.55
N PRO A 13 1.60 -46.49 -40.58
CA PRO A 13 2.62 -45.73 -39.85
C PRO A 13 2.02 -44.68 -38.89
N PHE A 14 2.76 -44.47 -37.80
CA PHE A 14 2.48 -43.55 -36.70
C PHE A 14 2.54 -42.08 -37.15
N SER A 15 1.49 -41.32 -36.81
CA SER A 15 1.54 -39.85 -36.71
C SER A 15 1.15 -39.45 -35.30
N PHE A 16 2.09 -38.85 -34.56
CA PHE A 16 1.89 -38.30 -33.23
C PHE A 16 1.11 -36.97 -33.33
N THR A 17 -0.14 -36.97 -32.88
CA THR A 17 -0.91 -35.75 -32.64
C THR A 17 -0.46 -35.11 -31.32
N HIS A 18 0.12 -33.92 -31.39
CA HIS A 18 0.32 -33.04 -30.24
C HIS A 18 -1.04 -32.57 -29.72
N GLY A 19 -1.43 -33.05 -28.55
CA GLY A 19 -2.57 -32.52 -27.80
C GLY A 19 -2.26 -31.11 -27.29
N ILE A 20 -2.92 -30.12 -27.86
CA ILE A 20 -3.02 -28.78 -27.26
C ILE A 20 -3.77 -28.95 -25.93
N LYS A 21 -3.05 -28.85 -24.81
CA LYS A 21 -3.67 -28.72 -23.49
C LYS A 21 -4.47 -27.42 -23.49
N SER A 22 -5.79 -27.55 -23.47
CA SER A 22 -6.73 -26.47 -23.19
C SER A 22 -6.34 -25.76 -21.90
N HIS A 23 -6.12 -24.45 -21.96
CA HIS A 23 -6.04 -23.62 -20.77
C HIS A 23 -7.34 -23.76 -19.94
N PRO A 24 -7.27 -23.81 -18.60
CA PRO A 24 -8.46 -23.89 -17.77
C PRO A 24 -9.34 -22.66 -18.02
N SER A 25 -10.66 -22.87 -18.02
CA SER A 25 -11.68 -21.84 -18.24
C SER A 25 -11.49 -20.65 -17.27
N PHE A 26 -11.07 -19.51 -17.81
CA PHE A 26 -10.63 -18.29 -17.11
C PHE A 26 -11.73 -17.43 -16.43
N LEU A 27 -12.88 -17.97 -16.03
CA LEU A 27 -14.07 -17.11 -15.79
C LEU A 27 -14.87 -17.32 -14.50
N SER A 28 -14.44 -18.16 -13.55
CA SER A 28 -15.13 -18.32 -12.26
C SER A 28 -14.15 -18.33 -11.08
N SER A 29 -14.60 -17.85 -9.91
CA SER A 29 -13.86 -17.99 -8.65
C SER A 29 -13.46 -19.44 -8.42
N SER A 30 -12.24 -19.65 -7.94
CA SER A 30 -11.78 -20.95 -7.44
C SER A 30 -12.47 -21.37 -6.16
N GLY A 31 -13.11 -20.42 -5.44
CA GLY A 31 -13.66 -20.62 -4.09
C GLY A 31 -12.60 -20.95 -3.04
N ARG A 32 -11.31 -20.77 -3.37
CA ARG A 32 -10.18 -21.05 -2.49
C ARG A 32 -9.87 -19.89 -1.57
N TRP A 33 -9.76 -18.68 -2.11
CA TRP A 33 -9.27 -17.49 -1.41
C TRP A 33 -10.39 -16.74 -0.68
N VAL A 34 -11.14 -17.45 0.16
CA VAL A 34 -12.32 -16.92 0.84
C VAL A 34 -12.06 -16.83 2.34
N VAL A 35 -12.01 -15.61 2.88
CA VAL A 35 -12.02 -15.38 4.33
C VAL A 35 -13.45 -15.23 4.81
N TRP A 36 -13.79 -15.72 6.00
CA TRP A 36 -15.17 -15.73 6.46
C TRP A 36 -15.28 -15.67 7.97
N SER A 37 -16.40 -15.15 8.45
CA SER A 37 -16.72 -14.96 9.86
C SER A 37 -18.12 -15.50 10.16
N GLU A 38 -18.27 -16.04 11.37
CA GLU A 38 -19.51 -16.58 11.92
C GLU A 38 -20.38 -15.50 12.59
N LYS A 39 -19.91 -14.25 12.61
CA LYS A 39 -20.57 -13.14 13.31
C LYS A 39 -20.60 -11.87 12.45
N PRO A 40 -21.63 -11.03 12.61
CA PRO A 40 -21.61 -9.68 12.09
C PRO A 40 -20.45 -8.87 12.66
N ALA A 41 -19.97 -7.88 11.91
CA ALA A 41 -18.95 -6.93 12.39
C ALA A 41 -19.48 -6.14 13.59
N ALA A 42 -18.77 -6.14 14.71
CA ALA A 42 -19.14 -5.37 15.90
C ALA A 42 -18.90 -3.86 15.71
N SER A 43 -17.90 -3.51 14.91
CA SER A 43 -17.50 -2.14 14.60
C SER A 43 -17.17 -2.01 13.11
N TRP A 44 -17.01 -0.79 12.60
CA TRP A 44 -16.65 -0.61 11.19
C TRP A 44 -15.24 -1.16 10.90
N GLN A 45 -14.36 -1.19 11.90
CA GLN A 45 -13.02 -1.75 11.78
C GLN A 45 -13.04 -3.27 11.52
N ASP A 46 -14.09 -3.96 11.96
CA ASP A 46 -14.30 -5.40 11.77
C ASP A 46 -15.01 -5.74 10.46
N ALA A 47 -15.42 -4.73 9.68
CA ALA A 47 -16.14 -4.91 8.42
C ALA A 47 -15.24 -5.59 7.37
N PHE A 48 -15.87 -6.37 6.48
CA PHE A 48 -15.18 -6.74 5.24
C PHE A 48 -15.23 -5.56 4.29
N VAL A 49 -14.11 -5.29 3.63
CA VAL A 49 -13.95 -4.14 2.75
C VAL A 49 -13.97 -4.58 1.29
N THR A 50 -14.58 -3.77 0.42
CA THR A 50 -14.48 -3.91 -1.05
C THR A 50 -13.94 -2.63 -1.65
N GLY A 51 -13.21 -2.72 -2.76
CA GLY A 51 -12.71 -1.53 -3.44
C GLY A 51 -12.26 -1.77 -4.86
N ASN A 52 -12.41 -0.75 -5.71
CA ASN A 52 -11.93 -0.74 -7.10
C ASN A 52 -10.75 0.23 -7.31
N GLY A 53 -10.17 0.76 -6.24
CA GLY A 53 -9.19 1.86 -6.26
C GLY A 53 -9.83 3.21 -5.94
N SER A 54 -10.98 3.53 -6.54
CA SER A 54 -11.67 4.82 -6.36
C SER A 54 -12.84 4.74 -5.40
N HIS A 55 -13.81 3.86 -5.65
CA HIS A 55 -14.93 3.56 -4.76
C HIS A 55 -14.59 2.37 -3.87
N GLY A 56 -15.06 2.45 -2.62
CA GLY A 56 -15.03 1.33 -1.71
C GLY A 56 -16.30 1.22 -0.88
N THR A 57 -16.44 0.07 -0.22
CA THR A 57 -17.45 -0.16 0.81
C THR A 57 -16.85 -0.85 2.04
N MET A 58 -17.45 -0.61 3.19
CA MET A 58 -17.24 -1.38 4.42
C MET A 58 -18.56 -2.06 4.77
N VAL A 59 -18.59 -3.39 4.69
CA VAL A 59 -19.80 -4.21 4.82
C VAL A 59 -19.83 -4.84 6.21
N MET A 60 -20.81 -4.43 7.03
CA MET A 60 -20.90 -4.87 8.42
C MET A 60 -21.46 -6.30 8.50
N GLY A 61 -22.41 -6.63 7.64
CA GLY A 61 -23.12 -7.90 7.61
C GLY A 61 -24.11 -8.07 8.76
N GLN A 62 -24.79 -7.01 9.18
CA GLN A 62 -25.79 -6.97 10.25
C GLN A 62 -27.17 -7.42 9.74
N PRO A 63 -27.70 -8.57 10.20
CA PRO A 63 -29.02 -9.04 9.79
C PRO A 63 -30.13 -8.05 10.18
N GLY A 64 -30.97 -7.70 9.21
CA GLY A 64 -32.18 -6.88 9.38
C GLY A 64 -31.96 -5.37 9.56
N GLU A 65 -30.80 -4.93 10.02
CA GLU A 65 -30.41 -3.51 10.04
C GLU A 65 -28.94 -3.36 9.62
N GLU A 66 -28.72 -3.28 8.31
CA GLU A 66 -27.39 -3.16 7.72
C GLU A 66 -27.04 -1.71 7.43
N ARG A 67 -25.73 -1.42 7.53
CA ARG A 67 -25.15 -0.12 7.23
C ARG A 67 -23.84 -0.32 6.47
N ILE A 68 -23.93 -0.20 5.15
CA ILE A 68 -22.76 -0.28 4.28
C ILE A 68 -22.15 1.13 4.15
N ILE A 69 -20.98 1.33 4.76
CA ILE A 69 -20.26 2.62 4.68
C ILE A 69 -19.66 2.73 3.29
N CYS A 70 -20.01 3.78 2.55
CA CYS A 70 -19.50 4.03 1.22
C CYS A 70 -18.40 5.11 1.26
N VAL A 71 -17.27 4.82 0.64
CA VAL A 71 -16.06 5.66 0.66
C VAL A 71 -15.59 5.94 -0.77
N HIS A 72 -14.84 7.03 -0.95
CA HIS A 72 -14.22 7.37 -2.21
C HIS A 72 -12.85 8.03 -2.00
N GLU A 73 -11.87 7.69 -2.83
CA GLU A 73 -10.45 8.06 -2.65
C GLU A 73 -10.18 9.59 -2.67
N GLU A 74 -11.07 10.37 -3.28
CA GLU A 74 -10.92 11.83 -3.45
C GLU A 74 -11.73 12.70 -2.47
N LEU A 75 -12.26 12.12 -1.39
CA LEU A 75 -13.06 12.88 -0.42
C LEU A 75 -12.22 13.36 0.75
N PHE A 76 -11.97 14.67 0.80
CA PHE A 76 -11.12 15.29 1.81
C PHE A 76 -11.77 16.55 2.40
N ILE A 77 -11.80 16.65 3.73
CA ILE A 77 -12.11 17.89 4.44
C ILE A 77 -10.87 18.76 4.41
N ARG A 78 -10.99 19.93 3.78
CA ARG A 78 -9.92 20.92 3.63
C ARG A 78 -10.08 22.06 4.62
N GLY A 79 -8.95 22.60 5.09
CA GLY A 79 -8.92 23.77 5.98
C GLY A 79 -9.01 25.11 5.23
N TRP A 80 -8.78 25.08 3.92
CA TRP A 80 -8.76 26.24 3.01
C TRP A 80 -9.05 25.80 1.57
N ASP A 81 -9.18 26.78 0.65
CA ASP A 81 -9.51 26.53 -0.76
C ASP A 81 -8.37 25.81 -1.51
N ARG A 82 -8.69 24.73 -2.25
CA ARG A 82 -7.70 23.89 -2.95
C ARG A 82 -6.80 24.63 -3.94
N ASN A 83 -7.24 25.78 -4.47
CA ASN A 83 -6.47 26.54 -5.47
C ASN A 83 -5.44 27.48 -4.82
N LYS A 84 -5.38 27.52 -3.49
CA LYS A 84 -4.43 28.36 -2.76
C LYS A 84 -3.03 27.76 -2.80
N VAL A 85 -2.06 28.54 -3.24
CA VAL A 85 -0.63 28.20 -3.12
C VAL A 85 -0.18 28.45 -1.68
N ALA A 86 0.16 27.38 -0.96
CA ALA A 86 0.49 27.42 0.47
C ALA A 86 1.92 26.94 0.74
N VAL A 87 2.91 27.64 0.15
CA VAL A 87 4.34 27.34 0.34
C VAL A 87 5.11 28.60 0.75
N PRO A 88 5.43 28.77 2.04
CA PRO A 88 6.27 29.84 2.58
C PRO A 88 7.62 29.97 1.88
N CYS A 89 8.12 31.20 1.74
CA CYS A 89 9.44 31.51 1.21
C CYS A 89 10.37 31.91 2.36
N THR A 90 11.22 30.97 2.78
CA THR A 90 12.12 31.11 3.94
C THR A 90 13.58 30.81 3.60
N ALA A 91 13.90 30.51 2.34
CA ALA A 91 15.25 30.18 1.87
C ALA A 91 16.34 31.18 2.30
N SER A 92 16.01 32.48 2.40
CA SER A 92 16.94 33.51 2.85
C SER A 92 17.43 33.34 4.29
N LEU A 93 16.74 32.54 5.11
CA LEU A 93 17.11 32.24 6.49
C LEU A 93 18.11 31.10 6.62
N LEU A 94 18.29 30.27 5.57
CA LEU A 94 19.13 29.07 5.63
C LEU A 94 20.59 29.34 6.11
N PRO A 95 21.28 30.43 5.69
CA PRO A 95 22.60 30.74 6.23
C PRO A 95 22.61 30.97 7.74
N GLN A 96 21.59 31.65 8.29
CA GLN A 96 21.47 31.89 9.73
C GLN A 96 21.13 30.60 10.48
N VAL A 97 20.24 29.77 9.93
CA VAL A 97 19.92 28.43 10.45
C VAL A 97 21.20 27.59 10.56
N ARG A 98 22.03 27.57 9.52
CA ARG A 98 23.32 26.85 9.51
C ARG A 98 24.29 27.38 10.58
N SER A 99 24.42 28.69 10.74
CA SER A 99 25.25 29.29 11.79
C SER A 99 24.77 28.91 13.21
N LEU A 100 23.45 28.80 13.42
CA LEU A 100 22.89 28.32 14.69
C LEU A 100 23.20 26.85 14.93
N MET A 101 23.08 25.99 13.91
CA MET A 101 23.47 24.58 13.99
C MET A 101 24.96 24.41 14.33
N GLU A 102 25.85 25.15 13.67
CA GLU A 102 27.30 25.14 13.96
C GLU A 102 27.62 25.59 15.39
N SER A 103 26.79 26.47 15.96
CA SER A 103 26.93 26.95 17.34
C SER A 103 26.27 26.02 18.38
N GLY A 104 25.77 24.85 17.98
CA GLY A 104 25.07 23.89 18.85
C GLY A 104 23.69 24.35 19.30
N LYS A 105 23.04 25.28 18.57
CA LYS A 105 21.74 25.88 18.92
C LYS A 105 20.61 25.34 18.05
N SER A 106 20.46 24.02 17.98
CA SER A 106 19.47 23.36 17.10
C SER A 106 18.03 23.81 17.35
N ASP A 107 17.61 23.97 18.62
CA ASP A 107 16.25 24.43 18.94
C ASP A 107 15.97 25.85 18.41
N ALA A 108 16.97 26.72 18.44
CA ALA A 108 16.85 28.07 17.90
C ALA A 108 16.83 28.07 16.36
N ALA A 109 17.57 27.15 15.74
CA ALA A 109 17.60 26.96 14.29
C ALA A 109 16.23 26.47 13.77
N ASP A 110 15.63 25.48 14.45
CA ASP A 110 14.28 24.99 14.19
C ASP A 110 13.26 26.13 14.34
N ALA A 111 13.21 26.73 15.53
CA ALA A 111 12.25 27.79 15.83
C ALA A 111 12.32 28.96 14.85
N LEU A 112 13.51 29.37 14.39
CA LEU A 112 13.69 30.42 13.39
C LEU A 112 12.98 30.06 12.08
N MET A 113 13.22 28.85 11.56
CA MET A 113 12.66 28.42 10.29
C MET A 113 11.14 28.17 10.38
N THR A 114 10.71 27.38 11.37
CA THR A 114 9.31 26.94 11.46
C THR A 114 8.38 28.07 11.87
N SER A 115 8.81 28.98 12.74
CA SER A 115 7.95 30.11 13.16
C SER A 115 7.75 31.12 12.03
N GLU A 116 8.78 31.37 11.22
CA GLU A 116 8.64 32.24 10.05
C GLU A 116 7.77 31.58 8.98
N ALA A 117 7.95 30.29 8.73
CA ALA A 117 7.12 29.55 7.80
C ALA A 117 5.64 29.53 8.24
N ASP A 118 5.37 29.32 9.54
CA ASP A 118 4.01 29.35 10.10
C ASP A 118 3.38 30.74 9.99
N ARG A 119 4.13 31.79 10.33
CA ARG A 119 3.69 33.19 10.16
C ARG A 119 3.29 33.48 8.71
N GLN A 120 4.07 33.00 7.74
CA GLN A 120 3.75 33.18 6.32
C GLN A 120 2.54 32.37 5.88
N LEU A 121 2.39 31.11 6.32
CA LEU A 121 1.20 30.28 6.04
C LEU A 121 -0.08 30.95 6.55
N VAL A 122 -0.04 31.48 7.79
CA VAL A 122 -1.16 32.23 8.38
C VAL A 122 -1.49 33.48 7.55
N ALA A 123 -0.47 34.21 7.07
CA ALA A 123 -0.65 35.37 6.21
C ALA A 123 -1.23 35.01 4.82
N MET A 124 -0.89 33.84 4.28
CA MET A 124 -1.51 33.28 3.07
C MET A 124 -2.95 32.78 3.32
N GLY A 125 -3.36 32.64 4.59
CA GLY A 125 -4.65 32.13 5.00
C GLY A 125 -4.79 30.61 4.84
N ALA A 126 -3.67 29.88 4.92
CA ALA A 126 -3.62 28.43 5.07
C ALA A 126 -3.21 28.14 6.52
N ARG A 127 -4.19 28.23 7.44
CA ARG A 127 -3.90 28.30 8.89
C ARG A 127 -3.68 26.94 9.54
N GLN A 128 -4.15 25.86 8.91
CA GLN A 128 -3.99 24.51 9.43
C GLN A 128 -2.67 23.93 8.91
N ARG A 129 -1.87 23.38 9.83
CA ARG A 129 -0.61 22.72 9.49
C ARG A 129 -0.86 21.32 8.93
N TRP A 130 -1.91 20.68 9.44
CA TRP A 130 -2.40 19.41 8.92
C TRP A 130 -3.23 19.63 7.65
N PRO A 131 -2.81 19.11 6.49
CA PRO A 131 -3.32 19.56 5.19
C PRO A 131 -4.81 19.29 4.99
N LEU A 132 -5.27 18.06 5.24
CA LEU A 132 -6.68 17.66 5.09
C LEU A 132 -7.00 16.34 5.79
N ILE A 133 -8.29 16.02 5.93
CA ILE A 133 -8.80 14.77 6.54
C ILE A 133 -9.60 13.97 5.50
N PRO A 134 -9.19 12.76 5.08
CA PRO A 134 -10.02 11.84 4.32
C PRO A 134 -11.25 11.43 5.13
N HIS A 135 -12.41 11.29 4.48
CA HIS A 135 -13.67 11.01 5.19
C HIS A 135 -14.62 10.09 4.40
N PRO A 136 -15.54 9.39 5.08
CA PRO A 136 -16.57 8.60 4.41
C PRO A 136 -17.55 9.49 3.64
N ALA A 137 -18.16 8.97 2.59
CA ALA A 137 -19.16 9.70 1.82
C ALA A 137 -20.51 9.70 2.53
N PHE A 138 -21.06 8.52 2.75
CA PHE A 138 -22.35 8.27 3.40
C PHE A 138 -22.50 6.76 3.62
N ASP A 139 -23.52 6.40 4.37
CA ASP A 139 -23.91 5.01 4.60
C ASP A 139 -25.15 4.67 3.74
N LEU A 140 -25.13 3.52 3.07
CA LEU A 140 -26.37 2.88 2.61
C LEU A 140 -26.98 2.15 3.79
N CYS A 141 -28.09 2.68 4.32
CA CYS A 141 -28.87 2.07 5.39
C CYS A 141 -29.94 1.17 4.80
N ILE A 142 -29.94 -0.10 5.20
CA ILE A 142 -30.88 -1.14 4.76
C ILE A 142 -31.60 -1.68 5.99
N ARG A 143 -32.89 -1.41 6.12
CA ARG A 143 -33.69 -1.90 7.24
C ARG A 143 -34.80 -2.83 6.77
N HIS A 144 -34.84 -4.03 7.31
CA HIS A 144 -35.89 -5.00 7.08
C HIS A 144 -37.09 -4.67 7.97
N THR A 145 -38.31 -4.73 7.41
CA THR A 145 -39.52 -4.29 8.11
C THR A 145 -40.56 -5.39 8.32
N GLY A 146 -40.21 -6.66 8.09
CA GLY A 146 -41.13 -7.80 8.20
C GLY A 146 -40.64 -8.88 9.16
N ILE A 147 -41.34 -9.05 10.31
CA ILE A 147 -41.24 -10.14 11.31
C ILE A 147 -39.85 -10.25 12.00
N PRO A 148 -39.75 -10.66 13.29
CA PRO A 148 -38.48 -10.79 14.00
C PRO A 148 -37.49 -11.79 13.36
N LEU A 149 -36.23 -11.35 13.26
CA LEU A 149 -35.08 -12.12 12.78
C LEU A 149 -34.87 -13.41 13.60
N GLN A 150 -34.50 -14.50 12.94
CA GLN A 150 -34.02 -15.74 13.57
C GLN A 150 -32.53 -15.92 13.27
N THR A 151 -31.68 -15.11 13.90
CA THR A 151 -30.24 -15.05 13.62
C THR A 151 -29.43 -16.24 14.18
N GLU A 152 -30.00 -17.03 15.10
CA GLU A 152 -29.27 -18.08 15.85
C GLU A 152 -28.95 -19.36 15.05
N LYS A 153 -29.37 -19.47 13.78
CA LYS A 153 -29.00 -20.60 12.92
C LYS A 153 -28.52 -20.11 11.55
N GLN A 154 -27.27 -20.44 11.21
CA GLN A 154 -26.70 -20.37 9.86
C GLN A 154 -26.33 -18.98 9.31
N TYR A 155 -26.00 -18.01 10.17
CA TYR A 155 -25.33 -16.78 9.73
C TYR A 155 -23.93 -17.08 9.16
N ARG A 156 -23.54 -16.39 8.10
CA ARG A 156 -22.16 -16.37 7.57
C ARG A 156 -21.93 -15.11 6.75
N ARG A 157 -20.83 -14.41 6.99
CA ARG A 157 -20.28 -13.40 6.07
C ARG A 157 -18.92 -13.82 5.55
N GLN A 158 -18.62 -13.52 4.30
CA GLN A 158 -17.36 -13.91 3.68
C GLN A 158 -16.92 -12.91 2.62
N LEU A 159 -15.61 -12.82 2.40
CA LEU A 159 -14.97 -12.04 1.36
C LEU A 159 -14.16 -12.99 0.46
N ASP A 160 -14.49 -13.03 -0.82
CA ASP A 160 -13.70 -13.72 -1.84
C ASP A 160 -12.65 -12.76 -2.40
N LEU A 161 -11.38 -13.00 -2.05
CA LEU A 161 -10.25 -12.15 -2.45
C LEU A 161 -9.97 -12.21 -3.96
N GLU A 162 -10.37 -13.29 -4.64
CA GLU A 162 -10.18 -13.48 -6.07
C GLU A 162 -11.23 -12.75 -6.91
N THR A 163 -12.42 -12.50 -6.37
CA THR A 163 -13.48 -11.75 -7.06
C THR A 163 -13.69 -10.35 -6.51
N GLY A 164 -13.29 -10.08 -5.27
CA GLY A 164 -13.61 -8.86 -4.53
C GLY A 164 -15.06 -8.77 -4.04
N GLU A 165 -15.79 -9.89 -4.02
CA GLU A 165 -17.18 -9.96 -3.59
C GLU A 165 -17.28 -10.32 -2.10
N VAL A 166 -18.01 -9.50 -1.35
CA VAL A 166 -18.51 -9.84 -0.02
C VAL A 166 -19.88 -10.48 -0.15
N LEU A 167 -20.09 -11.60 0.55
CA LEU A 167 -21.37 -12.29 0.64
C LEU A 167 -21.75 -12.48 2.10
N THR A 168 -22.88 -11.92 2.50
CA THR A 168 -23.52 -12.16 3.81
C THR A 168 -24.78 -12.99 3.61
N SER A 169 -25.01 -13.99 4.46
CA SER A 169 -26.23 -14.79 4.43
C SER A 169 -26.76 -15.07 5.83
N TRP A 170 -28.09 -14.99 5.98
CA TRP A 170 -28.83 -15.23 7.22
C TRP A 170 -30.25 -15.72 6.93
N TYR A 171 -31.04 -15.97 7.98
CA TYR A 171 -32.42 -16.45 7.88
C TYR A 171 -33.43 -15.49 8.53
N GLU A 172 -34.49 -15.16 7.78
CA GLU A 172 -35.57 -14.24 8.19
C GLU A 172 -36.93 -14.66 7.58
N ASN A 173 -37.32 -15.94 7.76
CA ASN A 173 -38.39 -16.71 7.07
C ASN A 173 -37.94 -17.51 5.84
N GLY A 174 -36.71 -17.26 5.41
CA GLY A 174 -36.03 -17.93 4.31
C GLY A 174 -34.58 -17.49 4.30
N LYS A 175 -33.78 -18.08 3.41
CA LYS A 175 -32.40 -17.64 3.24
C LYS A 175 -32.41 -16.27 2.55
N VAL A 176 -31.79 -15.27 3.18
CA VAL A 176 -31.48 -13.99 2.56
C VAL A 176 -29.99 -13.95 2.26
N THR A 177 -29.62 -13.42 1.10
CA THR A 177 -28.23 -13.17 0.73
C THR A 177 -28.04 -11.71 0.34
N GLU A 178 -27.03 -11.08 0.92
CA GLU A 178 -26.50 -9.78 0.53
C GLU A 178 -25.15 -9.98 -0.16
N SER A 179 -25.01 -9.47 -1.37
CA SER A 179 -23.77 -9.55 -2.16
C SER A 179 -23.29 -8.14 -2.49
N VAL A 180 -22.03 -7.81 -2.17
CA VAL A 180 -21.46 -6.47 -2.34
C VAL A 180 -20.11 -6.55 -3.04
N PHE A 181 -19.88 -5.68 -4.03
CA PHE A 181 -18.55 -5.47 -4.61
C PHE A 181 -18.41 -4.07 -5.20
N SER A 182 -17.16 -3.61 -5.38
CA SER A 182 -16.85 -2.36 -6.06
C SER A 182 -16.36 -2.68 -7.48
N SER A 183 -17.19 -2.39 -8.47
CA SER A 183 -16.95 -2.74 -9.87
C SER A 183 -15.83 -1.90 -10.48
N ARG A 184 -14.79 -2.58 -11.00
CA ARG A 184 -13.72 -1.95 -11.81
C ARG A 184 -14.19 -1.58 -13.22
N GLU A 185 -14.97 -2.46 -13.86
CA GLU A 185 -15.48 -2.24 -15.23
C GLU A 185 -16.41 -1.03 -15.30
N HIS A 186 -17.29 -0.91 -14.31
CA HIS A 186 -18.38 0.06 -14.34
C HIS A 186 -18.17 1.24 -13.38
N ASN A 187 -17.10 1.20 -12.58
CA ASN A 187 -16.73 2.21 -11.59
C ASN A 187 -17.87 2.55 -10.58
N VAL A 188 -18.54 1.54 -10.02
CA VAL A 188 -19.67 1.70 -9.08
C VAL A 188 -19.60 0.67 -7.96
N ASN A 189 -20.13 1.01 -6.77
CA ASN A 189 -20.45 0.00 -5.77
C ASN A 189 -21.75 -0.71 -6.15
N VAL A 190 -21.77 -2.03 -6.08
CA VAL A 190 -22.91 -2.88 -6.44
C VAL A 190 -23.34 -3.65 -5.19
N VAL A 191 -24.61 -3.50 -4.80
CA VAL A 191 -25.22 -4.23 -3.68
C VAL A 191 -26.43 -4.99 -4.21
N ARG A 192 -26.52 -6.28 -3.90
CA ARG A 192 -27.70 -7.10 -4.20
C ARG A 192 -28.22 -7.75 -2.93
N LEU A 193 -29.49 -7.53 -2.61
CA LEU A 193 -30.22 -8.34 -1.64
C LEU A 193 -31.13 -9.30 -2.39
N LYS A 194 -31.15 -10.56 -1.98
CA LYS A 194 -31.97 -11.60 -2.60
C LYS A 194 -32.57 -12.54 -1.56
N ALA A 195 -33.88 -12.73 -1.63
CA ALA A 195 -34.58 -13.78 -0.88
C ALA A 195 -34.49 -15.12 -1.62
N ASP A 196 -34.62 -16.22 -0.91
CA ASP A 196 -34.85 -17.52 -1.55
C ASP A 196 -36.16 -17.53 -2.38
N GLU A 197 -36.30 -18.52 -3.25
CA GLU A 197 -37.37 -18.56 -4.27
C GLU A 197 -38.79 -18.58 -3.71
N CYS A 198 -38.98 -18.91 -2.42
CA CYS A 198 -40.30 -18.98 -1.79
C CYS A 198 -40.61 -17.75 -0.93
N ASN A 199 -39.65 -16.84 -0.71
CA ASN A 199 -39.78 -15.74 0.24
C ASN A 199 -39.70 -14.37 -0.44
N LYS A 200 -40.20 -13.36 0.28
CA LYS A 200 -40.20 -11.96 -0.15
C LYS A 200 -39.63 -11.07 0.95
N MET A 201 -38.98 -9.97 0.55
CA MET A 201 -38.37 -9.00 1.46
C MET A 201 -39.15 -7.70 1.48
N ASN A 202 -39.23 -7.12 2.67
CA ASN A 202 -39.79 -5.79 2.91
C ASN A 202 -38.68 -4.93 3.50
N LEU A 203 -38.26 -3.89 2.77
CA LEU A 203 -37.08 -3.09 3.07
C LEU A 203 -37.41 -1.61 3.12
N VAL A 204 -36.60 -0.86 3.87
CA VAL A 204 -36.47 0.58 3.75
C VAL A 204 -35.01 0.90 3.48
N LEU A 205 -34.74 1.57 2.35
CA LEU A 205 -33.41 1.97 1.92
C LEU A 205 -33.25 3.48 2.02
N SER A 206 -32.10 3.95 2.48
CA SER A 206 -31.77 5.39 2.44
C SER A 206 -30.26 5.61 2.40
N LEU A 207 -29.83 6.79 1.95
CA LEU A 207 -28.46 7.26 2.09
C LEU A 207 -28.40 8.26 3.25
N LYS A 208 -27.55 8.00 4.25
CA LYS A 208 -27.44 8.82 5.45
C LYS A 208 -25.99 9.22 5.71
N GLU A 209 -25.78 10.38 6.33
CA GLU A 209 -24.44 10.79 6.75
C GLU A 209 -23.87 9.75 7.73
N THR A 210 -22.62 9.33 7.51
CA THR A 210 -21.92 8.45 8.44
C THR A 210 -21.83 9.13 9.82
N PRO A 211 -22.22 8.48 10.93
CA PRO A 211 -22.22 9.12 12.24
C PRO A 211 -20.84 9.60 12.73
N GLY A 212 -20.83 10.58 13.65
CA GLY A 212 -19.63 11.01 14.38
C GLY A 212 -18.87 12.22 13.80
N ARG A 213 -19.49 12.99 12.90
CA ARG A 213 -18.91 14.24 12.35
C ARG A 213 -19.05 15.41 13.35
N GLU A 214 -18.29 15.34 14.44
CA GLU A 214 -18.40 16.33 15.53
C GLU A 214 -17.06 16.77 16.12
N GLY A 215 -16.97 18.03 16.54
CA GLY A 215 -15.84 18.61 17.27
C GLY A 215 -14.59 18.92 16.44
N MET A 216 -13.47 19.15 17.15
CA MET A 216 -12.18 19.47 16.55
C MET A 216 -11.33 18.21 16.33
N HIS A 217 -10.66 18.12 15.18
CA HIS A 217 -9.67 17.08 14.87
C HIS A 217 -8.53 17.69 14.07
N PHE A 218 -7.28 17.58 14.55
CA PHE A 218 -6.08 18.12 13.90
C PHE A 218 -6.26 19.53 13.28
N GLU A 219 -6.78 20.48 14.06
CA GLU A 219 -7.02 21.89 13.65
C GLU A 219 -8.19 22.10 12.65
N HIS A 220 -8.95 21.05 12.33
CA HIS A 220 -10.18 21.12 11.52
C HIS A 220 -11.42 21.03 12.42
N ASN A 221 -12.40 21.92 12.17
CA ASN A 221 -13.71 21.88 12.85
C ASN A 221 -14.69 21.05 12.02
N LEU A 222 -14.99 19.84 12.49
CA LEU A 222 -15.85 18.87 11.79
C LEU A 222 -17.33 19.26 11.82
N ASP A 223 -17.79 19.93 12.88
CA ASP A 223 -19.18 20.39 13.01
C ASP A 223 -19.57 21.29 11.83
N SER A 224 -18.60 22.07 11.33
CA SER A 224 -18.77 22.99 10.23
C SER A 224 -18.03 22.61 8.95
N ALA A 225 -17.63 21.34 8.78
CA ALA A 225 -16.93 20.89 7.57
C ALA A 225 -17.75 21.10 6.28
N PHE A 226 -19.08 21.05 6.37
CA PHE A 226 -19.99 21.21 5.24
C PHE A 226 -20.80 22.51 5.30
N SER A 227 -20.98 23.15 4.14
CA SER A 227 -21.87 24.30 3.94
C SER A 227 -23.30 23.87 3.64
N SER A 228 -23.49 22.67 3.09
CA SER A 228 -24.80 22.08 2.82
C SER A 228 -24.70 20.56 2.79
N VAL A 229 -25.77 19.89 3.25
CA VAL A 229 -25.97 18.45 3.13
C VAL A 229 -27.43 18.21 2.74
N LYS A 230 -27.68 17.35 1.76
CA LYS A 230 -29.03 17.00 1.30
C LYS A 230 -29.12 15.54 0.92
N ALA A 231 -30.10 14.82 1.50
CA ALA A 231 -30.51 13.49 1.08
C ALA A 231 -31.91 13.54 0.47
N GLU A 232 -32.15 12.77 -0.59
CA GLU A 232 -33.46 12.71 -1.26
C GLU A 232 -33.74 11.30 -1.76
N ALA A 233 -35.03 10.96 -1.85
CA ALA A 233 -35.52 9.77 -2.52
C ALA A 233 -36.58 10.14 -3.56
N VAL A 234 -36.46 9.54 -4.74
CA VAL A 234 -37.52 9.48 -5.75
C VAL A 234 -37.60 8.04 -6.24
N SER A 235 -38.75 7.57 -6.72
CA SER A 235 -38.88 6.15 -7.09
C SER A 235 -37.75 5.70 -8.03
N GLY A 236 -37.01 4.66 -7.62
CA GLY A 236 -35.84 4.12 -8.32
C GLY A 236 -34.50 4.78 -8.00
N TRP A 237 -34.46 5.84 -7.20
CA TRP A 237 -33.24 6.61 -6.96
C TRP A 237 -33.14 7.16 -5.52
N LEU A 238 -31.96 6.99 -4.92
CA LEU A 238 -31.54 7.74 -3.73
C LEU A 238 -30.40 8.67 -4.12
N SER A 239 -30.34 9.86 -3.53
CA SER A 239 -29.21 10.78 -3.72
C SER A 239 -28.77 11.40 -2.42
N TYR A 240 -27.46 11.63 -2.30
CA TYR A 240 -26.83 12.35 -1.21
C TYR A 240 -25.89 13.40 -1.79
N ARG A 241 -25.93 14.63 -1.30
CA ARG A 241 -25.05 15.72 -1.76
C ARG A 241 -24.50 16.47 -0.56
N ALA A 242 -23.20 16.74 -0.57
CA ALA A 242 -22.57 17.62 0.38
C ALA A 242 -21.65 18.64 -0.32
N GLY A 243 -21.67 19.88 0.15
CA GLY A 243 -20.72 20.92 -0.25
C GLY A 243 -19.77 21.24 0.90
N TYR A 244 -18.48 21.36 0.62
CA TYR A 244 -17.49 21.74 1.62
C TYR A 244 -17.68 23.22 2.04
N LYS A 245 -17.22 23.56 3.25
CA LYS A 245 -17.32 24.95 3.75
C LYS A 245 -16.15 25.83 3.31
N TYR A 246 -14.94 25.28 3.33
CA TYR A 246 -13.70 26.04 3.09
C TYR A 246 -13.10 25.80 1.71
N ASP A 247 -13.76 24.99 0.89
CA ASP A 247 -13.40 24.64 -0.48
C ASP A 247 -14.66 24.73 -1.35
N ALA A 248 -14.52 25.17 -2.60
CA ALA A 248 -15.66 25.32 -3.51
C ALA A 248 -16.32 23.98 -3.88
N GLY A 249 -15.59 22.87 -3.72
CA GLY A 249 -16.00 21.55 -4.10
C GLY A 249 -16.94 20.86 -3.11
N GLY A 250 -17.20 19.60 -3.39
CA GLY A 250 -18.11 18.74 -2.62
C GLY A 250 -18.18 17.34 -3.23
N TYR A 251 -19.27 16.64 -3.02
CA TYR A 251 -19.53 15.38 -3.69
C TYR A 251 -21.02 15.09 -3.84
N GLU A 252 -21.35 14.27 -4.84
CA GLU A 252 -22.67 13.71 -5.08
C GLU A 252 -22.62 12.18 -5.11
N GLY A 253 -23.44 11.57 -4.26
CA GLY A 253 -23.80 10.16 -4.30
C GLY A 253 -25.13 9.97 -5.03
N LEU A 254 -25.15 9.05 -5.99
CA LEU A 254 -26.39 8.62 -6.65
C LEU A 254 -26.49 7.10 -6.62
N ALA A 255 -27.58 6.59 -6.07
CA ALA A 255 -27.88 5.16 -6.04
C ALA A 255 -29.10 4.85 -6.91
N ARG A 256 -28.91 4.02 -7.95
CA ARG A 256 -30.00 3.43 -8.74
C ARG A 256 -30.51 2.20 -8.00
N VAL A 257 -31.79 2.18 -7.65
CA VAL A 257 -32.44 1.05 -6.97
C VAL A 257 -33.41 0.39 -7.93
N THR A 258 -33.27 -0.92 -8.11
CA THR A 258 -34.19 -1.73 -8.92
C THR A 258 -34.68 -2.93 -8.13
N VAL A 259 -35.94 -3.31 -8.40
CA VAL A 259 -36.61 -4.41 -7.70
C VAL A 259 -37.09 -5.44 -8.72
N LYS A 260 -36.95 -6.72 -8.37
CA LYS A 260 -37.58 -7.84 -9.06
C LYS A 260 -38.67 -8.40 -8.15
N GLY A 261 -39.91 -8.43 -8.66
CA GLY A 261 -41.08 -8.69 -7.82
C GLY A 261 -41.39 -7.52 -6.88
N GLY A 262 -42.61 -7.50 -6.35
CA GLY A 262 -43.02 -6.49 -5.37
C GLY A 262 -43.21 -5.08 -5.96
N SER A 263 -43.08 -4.07 -5.09
CA SER A 263 -43.23 -2.65 -5.45
C SER A 263 -42.28 -1.76 -4.65
N MET A 264 -42.08 -0.53 -5.12
CA MET A 264 -41.19 0.46 -4.51
C MET A 264 -41.85 1.84 -4.50
N THR A 265 -41.85 2.49 -3.34
CA THR A 265 -42.41 3.83 -3.13
C THR A 265 -41.42 4.72 -2.39
N ALA A 266 -41.32 5.99 -2.79
CA ALA A 266 -40.50 6.97 -2.07
C ALA A 266 -41.28 7.53 -0.88
N GLU A 267 -40.64 7.56 0.29
CA GLU A 267 -41.17 8.08 1.55
C GLU A 267 -40.11 9.00 2.20
N GLY A 268 -40.32 10.32 2.10
CA GLY A 268 -39.35 11.30 2.56
C GLY A 268 -38.02 11.18 1.80
N ASP A 269 -36.94 10.86 2.52
CA ASP A 269 -35.60 10.63 1.97
C ASP A 269 -35.23 9.13 1.87
N SER A 270 -36.25 8.26 1.90
CA SER A 270 -36.09 6.80 1.83
C SER A 270 -36.95 6.16 0.74
N LEU A 271 -36.58 4.94 0.35
CA LEU A 271 -37.37 4.07 -0.52
C LEU A 271 -37.91 2.90 0.31
N ARG A 272 -39.24 2.78 0.39
CA ARG A 272 -39.91 1.60 0.90
C ARG A 272 -40.08 0.59 -0.23
N ILE A 273 -39.66 -0.64 0.02
CA ILE A 273 -39.78 -1.77 -0.89
C ILE A 273 -40.65 -2.83 -0.21
N THR A 274 -41.66 -3.31 -0.92
CA THR A 274 -42.63 -4.28 -0.42
C THR A 274 -42.66 -5.51 -1.31
N ASP A 275 -42.61 -6.69 -0.71
CA ASP A 275 -42.70 -8.00 -1.36
C ASP A 275 -41.70 -8.25 -2.51
N ALA A 276 -40.44 -7.80 -2.37
CA ALA A 276 -39.40 -7.98 -3.38
C ALA A 276 -38.72 -9.36 -3.29
N GLU A 277 -38.40 -9.96 -4.44
CA GLU A 277 -37.56 -11.17 -4.53
C GLU A 277 -36.07 -10.81 -4.51
N GLU A 278 -35.74 -9.74 -5.23
CA GLU A 278 -34.38 -9.25 -5.40
C GLU A 278 -34.40 -7.73 -5.48
N VAL A 279 -33.41 -7.11 -4.83
CA VAL A 279 -33.15 -5.67 -4.90
C VAL A 279 -31.70 -5.47 -5.30
N LEU A 280 -31.47 -4.69 -6.36
CA LEU A 280 -30.15 -4.33 -6.84
C LEU A 280 -29.97 -2.82 -6.70
N VAL A 281 -28.88 -2.43 -6.05
CA VAL A 281 -28.46 -1.04 -5.83
C VAL A 281 -27.11 -0.80 -6.50
N LEU A 282 -27.05 0.20 -7.38
CA LEU A 282 -25.81 0.65 -8.02
C LEU A 282 -25.48 2.06 -7.52
N ILE A 283 -24.36 2.23 -6.83
CA ILE A 283 -23.99 3.49 -6.19
C ILE A 283 -22.77 4.08 -6.89
N ARG A 284 -22.92 5.33 -7.34
CA ARG A 284 -21.81 6.17 -7.79
C ARG A 284 -21.59 7.29 -6.78
N ILE A 285 -20.35 7.46 -6.34
CA ILE A 285 -19.88 8.68 -5.66
C ILE A 285 -19.09 9.50 -6.68
N THR A 286 -19.37 10.80 -6.77
CA THR A 286 -18.66 11.70 -7.69
C THR A 286 -18.16 12.91 -6.90
N PRO A 287 -16.84 13.06 -6.71
CA PRO A 287 -16.26 14.32 -6.24
C PRO A 287 -16.60 15.46 -7.19
N LEU A 288 -16.78 16.65 -6.64
CA LEU A 288 -17.11 17.87 -7.39
C LEU A 288 -16.06 18.94 -7.12
N GLU A 289 -15.59 19.59 -8.18
CA GLU A 289 -14.76 20.81 -8.08
C GLU A 289 -15.58 22.01 -7.61
N GLU A 290 -16.86 22.07 -8.01
CA GLU A 290 -17.81 23.10 -7.58
C GLU A 290 -19.10 22.44 -7.07
N ALA A 291 -19.35 22.49 -5.76
CA ALA A 291 -20.52 21.88 -5.12
C ALA A 291 -21.87 22.44 -5.59
N ARG A 292 -21.89 23.57 -6.32
CA ARG A 292 -23.12 24.09 -6.94
C ARG A 292 -23.48 23.36 -8.23
N LEU A 293 -22.50 22.81 -8.95
CA LEU A 293 -22.70 22.12 -10.23
C LEU A 293 -23.08 20.66 -9.96
N SER A 294 -24.28 20.25 -10.37
CA SER A 294 -24.74 18.88 -10.16
C SER A 294 -24.42 18.00 -11.36
N VAL A 295 -23.93 16.79 -11.08
CA VAL A 295 -23.67 15.74 -12.09
C VAL A 295 -24.78 14.70 -12.13
N ARG A 296 -25.83 14.87 -11.31
CA ARG A 296 -26.94 13.93 -11.19
C ARG A 296 -27.50 13.47 -12.53
N SER A 297 -27.78 14.37 -13.47
CA SER A 297 -28.39 14.01 -14.75
C SER A 297 -27.50 13.12 -15.63
N SER A 298 -26.18 13.38 -15.68
CA SER A 298 -25.24 12.56 -16.46
C SER A 298 -25.05 11.20 -15.80
N VAL A 299 -24.79 11.18 -14.48
CA VAL A 299 -24.61 9.94 -13.72
C VAL A 299 -25.88 9.08 -13.74
N GLN A 300 -27.06 9.70 -13.65
CA GLN A 300 -28.34 8.98 -13.76
C GLN A 300 -28.49 8.30 -15.13
N LYS A 301 -28.08 8.98 -16.22
CA LYS A 301 -28.09 8.42 -17.57
C LYS A 301 -27.12 7.24 -17.69
N GLU A 302 -25.91 7.37 -17.15
CA GLU A 302 -24.90 6.29 -17.14
C GLU A 302 -25.40 5.08 -16.35
N LEU A 303 -25.82 5.29 -15.10
CA LEU A 303 -26.34 4.22 -14.24
C LEU A 303 -27.58 3.55 -14.84
N SER A 304 -28.43 4.31 -15.56
CA SER A 304 -29.61 3.77 -16.25
C SER A 304 -29.27 2.82 -17.39
N GLY A 305 -28.11 3.01 -18.03
CA GLY A 305 -27.60 2.16 -19.11
C GLY A 305 -26.96 0.85 -18.63
N LEU A 306 -26.66 0.72 -17.33
CA LEU A 306 -26.03 -0.48 -16.78
C LEU A 306 -26.99 -1.67 -16.72
N PRO A 307 -26.48 -2.92 -16.83
CA PRO A 307 -27.27 -4.13 -16.66
C PRO A 307 -27.98 -4.20 -15.30
N LEU A 308 -29.19 -4.75 -15.30
CA LEU A 308 -29.96 -5.06 -14.09
C LEU A 308 -29.72 -6.48 -13.57
N ASP A 309 -28.94 -7.28 -14.31
CA ASP A 309 -28.54 -8.62 -13.89
C ASP A 309 -27.22 -8.53 -13.14
N TYR A 310 -27.21 -9.00 -11.89
CA TYR A 310 -26.03 -8.98 -11.04
C TYR A 310 -24.84 -9.74 -11.64
N GLY A 311 -25.09 -10.90 -12.27
CA GLY A 311 -24.05 -11.71 -12.89
C GLY A 311 -23.35 -11.00 -14.06
N LYS A 312 -24.08 -10.19 -14.83
CA LYS A 312 -23.53 -9.34 -15.90
C LYS A 312 -22.68 -8.18 -15.37
N LEU A 313 -22.86 -7.77 -14.11
CA LEU A 313 -22.01 -6.77 -13.45
C LEU A 313 -20.77 -7.41 -12.81
N LEU A 314 -20.95 -8.53 -12.10
CA LEU A 314 -19.87 -9.21 -11.38
C LEU A 314 -18.84 -9.81 -12.34
N LYS A 315 -19.28 -10.51 -13.39
CA LYS A 315 -18.38 -11.22 -14.31
C LYS A 315 -17.27 -10.36 -14.93
N PRO A 316 -17.53 -9.18 -15.53
CA PRO A 316 -16.44 -8.35 -16.07
C PRO A 316 -15.53 -7.79 -14.97
N HIS A 317 -16.08 -7.42 -13.81
CA HIS A 317 -15.27 -6.99 -12.66
C HIS A 317 -14.33 -8.09 -12.16
N SER A 318 -14.84 -9.28 -11.87
CA SER A 318 -14.04 -10.40 -11.35
C SER A 318 -13.00 -10.88 -12.35
N ARG A 319 -13.24 -10.69 -13.66
CA ARG A 319 -12.22 -10.94 -14.69
C ARG A 319 -11.02 -9.99 -14.53
N ILE A 320 -11.27 -8.68 -14.40
CA ILE A 320 -10.21 -7.66 -14.26
C ILE A 320 -9.49 -7.84 -12.92
N HIS A 321 -10.24 -7.89 -11.82
CA HIS A 321 -9.69 -8.03 -10.47
C HIS A 321 -8.93 -9.35 -10.30
N GLY A 322 -9.56 -10.46 -10.69
CA GLY A 322 -8.99 -11.78 -10.54
C GLY A 322 -7.75 -12.00 -11.41
N GLU A 323 -7.62 -11.30 -12.54
CA GLU A 323 -6.40 -11.34 -13.35
C GLU A 323 -5.21 -10.78 -12.56
N MET A 324 -5.31 -9.55 -12.01
CA MET A 324 -4.28 -8.98 -11.12
C MET A 324 -4.00 -9.87 -9.90
N PHE A 325 -5.06 -10.36 -9.25
CA PHE A 325 -4.92 -11.21 -8.06
C PHE A 325 -4.20 -12.52 -8.38
N ARG A 326 -4.49 -13.17 -9.51
CA ARG A 326 -3.89 -14.48 -9.87
C ARG A 326 -2.46 -14.41 -10.40
N ARG A 327 -1.95 -13.24 -10.79
CA ARG A 327 -0.57 -13.08 -11.31
C ARG A 327 0.49 -13.61 -10.37
N MET A 328 0.24 -13.59 -9.07
CA MET A 328 1.16 -14.07 -8.05
C MET A 328 0.38 -14.79 -6.93
N GLN A 329 0.84 -15.96 -6.51
CA GLN A 329 0.19 -16.78 -5.48
C GLN A 329 1.21 -17.43 -4.56
N LEU A 330 0.95 -17.39 -3.25
CA LEU A 330 1.66 -18.15 -2.21
C LEU A 330 0.73 -19.27 -1.73
N ASP A 331 1.20 -20.51 -1.76
CA ASP A 331 0.47 -21.70 -1.32
C ASP A 331 1.31 -22.47 -0.31
N LEU A 332 0.84 -22.54 0.94
CA LEU A 332 1.45 -23.25 2.06
C LEU A 332 0.65 -24.53 2.42
N GLY A 333 -0.20 -25.00 1.51
CA GLY A 333 -0.99 -26.22 1.68
C GLY A 333 -2.29 -26.05 2.46
N CYS A 334 -2.75 -24.82 2.70
CA CYS A 334 -3.88 -24.51 3.59
C CYS A 334 -5.27 -24.58 2.91
N SER A 335 -5.38 -25.15 1.71
CA SER A 335 -6.61 -25.08 0.89
C SER A 335 -7.88 -25.62 1.57
N SER A 336 -7.76 -26.60 2.48
CA SER A 336 -8.88 -27.07 3.30
C SER A 336 -9.27 -26.04 4.36
N ASP A 337 -8.27 -25.45 5.02
CA ASP A 337 -8.45 -24.58 6.17
C ASP A 337 -9.15 -23.28 5.80
N TRP A 338 -8.87 -22.72 4.61
CA TRP A 338 -9.63 -21.60 4.04
C TRP A 338 -11.16 -21.81 4.05
N LYS A 339 -11.62 -23.06 3.92
CA LYS A 339 -13.06 -23.38 3.86
C LYS A 339 -13.67 -23.62 5.23
N THR A 340 -12.87 -24.10 6.19
CA THR A 340 -13.35 -24.65 7.47
C THR A 340 -12.98 -23.81 8.69
N VAL A 341 -11.98 -22.93 8.59
CA VAL A 341 -11.51 -22.10 9.70
C VAL A 341 -12.05 -20.69 9.54
N PRO A 342 -12.95 -20.23 10.43
CA PRO A 342 -13.39 -18.83 10.42
C PRO A 342 -12.29 -17.91 10.95
N THR A 343 -12.35 -16.62 10.61
CA THR A 343 -11.34 -15.62 11.00
C THR A 343 -11.08 -15.62 12.51
N GLU A 344 -12.13 -15.68 13.33
CA GLU A 344 -12.04 -15.68 14.79
C GLU A 344 -11.21 -16.87 15.32
N LYS A 345 -11.34 -18.04 14.67
CA LYS A 345 -10.56 -19.22 15.02
C LYS A 345 -9.11 -19.08 14.58
N MET A 346 -8.86 -18.50 13.40
CA MET A 346 -7.49 -18.22 12.95
C MET A 346 -6.79 -17.22 13.90
N LEU A 347 -7.46 -16.12 14.25
CA LEU A 347 -6.96 -15.08 15.15
C LEU A 347 -6.65 -15.62 16.56
N SER A 348 -7.55 -16.41 17.15
CA SER A 348 -7.29 -17.05 18.44
C SER A 348 -6.11 -18.05 18.36
N THR A 349 -6.00 -18.80 17.27
CA THR A 349 -4.91 -19.76 17.09
C THR A 349 -3.55 -19.07 16.99
N ILE A 350 -3.44 -17.95 16.26
CA ILE A 350 -2.15 -17.23 16.20
C ILE A 350 -1.78 -16.54 17.51
N HIS A 351 -2.77 -16.12 18.29
CA HIS A 351 -2.52 -15.55 19.60
C HIS A 351 -1.96 -16.60 20.57
N GLU A 352 -2.54 -17.80 20.58
CA GLU A 352 -2.11 -18.90 21.46
C GLU A 352 -0.79 -19.53 20.98
N CYS A 353 -0.73 -19.89 19.70
CA CYS A 353 0.32 -20.73 19.13
C CYS A 353 1.43 -19.96 18.39
N GLY A 354 1.25 -18.66 18.14
CA GLY A 354 2.17 -17.88 17.31
C GLY A 354 1.91 -18.07 15.82
N VAL A 355 2.97 -17.98 15.00
CA VAL A 355 2.87 -18.03 13.54
C VAL A 355 2.31 -19.38 13.06
N THR A 356 1.30 -19.35 12.18
CA THR A 356 0.74 -20.54 11.52
C THR A 356 0.77 -20.43 10.00
N PRO A 357 0.80 -21.55 9.26
CA PRO A 357 0.76 -21.54 7.79
C PRO A 357 -0.49 -20.85 7.22
N LEU A 358 -1.65 -21.07 7.83
CA LEU A 358 -2.90 -20.42 7.41
C LEU A 358 -2.81 -18.90 7.54
N PHE A 359 -2.26 -18.39 8.65
CA PHE A 359 -2.07 -16.95 8.83
C PHE A 359 -1.13 -16.36 7.77
N LEU A 360 0.03 -16.98 7.54
CA LEU A 360 0.99 -16.49 6.54
C LEU A 360 0.36 -16.46 5.13
N GLU A 361 -0.38 -17.49 4.75
CA GLU A 361 -1.07 -17.57 3.46
C GLU A 361 -2.20 -16.54 3.35
N GLN A 362 -3.02 -16.36 4.41
CA GLN A 362 -4.11 -15.38 4.46
C GLN A 362 -3.61 -13.95 4.46
N ILE A 363 -2.63 -13.58 5.29
CA ILE A 363 -2.14 -12.20 5.39
C ILE A 363 -1.41 -11.78 4.12
N HIS A 364 -0.72 -12.72 3.45
CA HIS A 364 -0.13 -12.49 2.14
C HIS A 364 -1.21 -12.20 1.08
N ALA A 365 -2.22 -13.07 0.96
CA ALA A 365 -3.30 -12.90 0.00
C ALA A 365 -4.10 -11.62 0.27
N MET A 366 -4.38 -11.33 1.55
CA MET A 366 -5.12 -10.16 1.98
C MET A 366 -4.35 -8.86 1.73
N GLY A 367 -3.04 -8.81 2.03
CA GLY A 367 -2.20 -7.65 1.72
C GLY A 367 -2.20 -7.32 0.22
N ARG A 368 -2.11 -8.33 -0.65
CA ARG A 368 -2.23 -8.12 -2.10
C ARG A 368 -3.64 -7.66 -2.51
N TYR A 369 -4.68 -8.27 -1.95
CA TYR A 369 -6.07 -7.87 -2.21
C TYR A 369 -6.31 -6.41 -1.83
N LEU A 370 -5.92 -6.01 -0.62
CA LEU A 370 -6.11 -4.65 -0.13
C LEU A 370 -5.33 -3.64 -0.98
N LEU A 371 -4.09 -3.96 -1.37
CA LEU A 371 -3.30 -3.11 -2.25
C LEU A 371 -4.00 -2.90 -3.60
N ILE A 372 -4.46 -3.98 -4.24
CA ILE A 372 -5.25 -3.92 -5.48
C ILE A 372 -6.48 -3.03 -5.27
N SER A 373 -7.27 -3.29 -4.23
CA SER A 373 -8.57 -2.66 -4.00
C SER A 373 -8.51 -1.21 -3.50
N SER A 374 -7.34 -0.71 -3.10
CA SER A 374 -7.12 0.67 -2.63
C SER A 374 -6.14 1.48 -3.47
N SER A 375 -5.65 0.93 -4.59
CA SER A 375 -4.84 1.68 -5.57
C SER A 375 -5.73 2.18 -6.71
N GLY A 376 -6.00 3.48 -6.74
CA GLY A 376 -6.81 4.18 -7.74
C GLY A 376 -6.01 5.28 -8.41
N LYS A 377 -6.58 6.49 -8.48
CA LYS A 377 -5.84 7.71 -8.80
C LYS A 377 -4.68 7.93 -7.82
N TYR A 378 -4.90 7.56 -6.56
CA TYR A 378 -3.89 7.61 -5.50
C TYR A 378 -3.49 6.20 -5.06
N PRO A 379 -2.24 6.00 -4.61
CA PRO A 379 -1.87 4.83 -3.82
C PRO A 379 -2.67 4.82 -2.50
N PRO A 380 -2.63 3.73 -1.72
CA PRO A 380 -3.31 3.71 -0.42
C PRO A 380 -2.70 4.72 0.56
N PRO A 381 -3.50 5.63 1.17
CA PRO A 381 -3.10 6.35 2.38
C PRO A 381 -3.21 5.42 3.61
N LEU A 382 -3.00 5.93 4.83
CA LEU A 382 -2.89 5.09 6.05
C LEU A 382 -4.04 4.10 6.25
N GLN A 383 -5.27 4.46 5.88
CA GLN A 383 -6.45 3.60 6.03
C GLN A 383 -6.89 2.93 4.71
N GLY A 384 -6.02 2.92 3.70
CA GLY A 384 -6.43 2.66 2.31
C GLY A 384 -7.51 3.66 1.92
N ILE A 385 -8.56 3.21 1.24
CA ILE A 385 -9.73 4.05 0.98
C ILE A 385 -10.82 3.89 2.06
N TRP A 386 -10.62 3.03 3.07
CA TRP A 386 -11.67 2.55 3.98
C TRP A 386 -11.65 3.22 5.35
N GLY A 387 -11.75 4.56 5.36
CA GLY A 387 -11.97 5.33 6.58
C GLY A 387 -13.44 5.33 7.00
N GLY A 388 -13.81 4.48 7.97
CA GLY A 388 -15.20 4.34 8.45
C GLY A 388 -15.67 5.40 9.46
N GLY A 389 -14.92 6.50 9.62
CA GLY A 389 -15.23 7.57 10.56
C GLY A 389 -14.53 8.88 10.22
N TRP A 390 -14.75 9.91 11.04
CA TRP A 390 -14.34 11.29 10.76
C TRP A 390 -13.04 11.72 11.43
N LYS A 391 -12.48 10.87 12.29
CA LYS A 391 -11.31 11.17 13.13
C LYS A 391 -10.21 10.13 12.94
N PRO A 392 -9.66 9.96 11.73
CA PRO A 392 -8.57 9.02 11.51
C PRO A 392 -7.31 9.42 12.29
N GLY A 393 -6.55 8.42 12.75
CA GLY A 393 -5.24 8.64 13.37
C GLY A 393 -4.26 9.27 12.38
N TRP A 394 -3.43 10.21 12.86
CA TRP A 394 -2.49 10.98 12.02
C TRP A 394 -3.13 11.54 10.74
N ILE A 395 -4.33 12.13 10.86
CA ILE A 395 -5.23 12.59 9.77
C ILE A 395 -5.61 11.55 8.72
N GLY A 396 -5.13 10.30 8.76
CA GLY A 396 -5.47 9.25 7.79
C GLY A 396 -4.91 9.46 6.38
N GLY A 397 -4.03 10.45 6.19
CA GLY A 397 -3.50 10.85 4.88
C GLY A 397 -2.31 10.02 4.41
N PHE A 398 -1.46 10.63 3.58
CA PHE A 398 -0.24 10.03 3.05
C PHE A 398 0.96 10.41 3.93
N VAL A 399 1.71 9.40 4.38
CA VAL A 399 2.89 9.56 5.24
C VAL A 399 4.11 8.98 4.55
N TRP A 400 5.08 9.84 4.23
CA TRP A 400 6.14 9.58 3.26
C TRP A 400 7.49 9.13 3.83
N ASP A 401 7.60 8.93 5.13
CA ASP A 401 8.85 8.59 5.84
C ASP A 401 8.88 7.16 6.41
N SER A 402 7.89 6.34 6.10
CA SER A 402 7.94 4.87 6.23
C SER A 402 6.66 4.22 5.72
N ASN A 403 5.48 4.75 6.08
CA ASN A 403 4.22 4.01 5.94
C ASN A 403 3.88 3.73 4.48
N ILE A 404 3.82 4.77 3.64
CA ILE A 404 3.50 4.58 2.22
C ILE A 404 4.57 3.75 1.53
N ASN A 405 5.85 3.94 1.88
CA ASN A 405 6.98 3.23 1.28
C ASN A 405 6.90 1.73 1.55
N LEU A 406 6.53 1.35 2.78
CA LEU A 406 6.32 -0.03 3.16
C LEU A 406 5.05 -0.60 2.50
N ALA A 407 3.95 0.16 2.48
CA ALA A 407 2.69 -0.24 1.87
C ALA A 407 2.81 -0.57 0.36
N ILE A 408 3.59 0.20 -0.39
CA ILE A 408 3.78 0.00 -1.84
C ILE A 408 4.92 -0.98 -2.18
N SER A 409 5.74 -1.37 -1.19
CA SER A 409 6.99 -2.13 -1.43
C SER A 409 6.78 -3.48 -2.11
N ALA A 410 5.57 -4.04 -2.01
CA ALA A 410 5.19 -5.29 -2.65
C ALA A 410 4.70 -5.13 -4.11
N ALA A 411 4.36 -3.92 -4.56
CA ALA A 411 3.62 -3.71 -5.82
C ALA A 411 4.35 -4.30 -7.03
N SER A 412 5.58 -3.85 -7.27
CA SER A 412 6.37 -4.28 -8.43
C SER A 412 6.78 -5.76 -8.33
N MET A 413 7.31 -6.20 -7.18
CA MET A 413 7.78 -7.59 -7.01
C MET A 413 6.61 -8.60 -6.99
N GLY A 414 5.44 -8.18 -6.51
CA GLY A 414 4.20 -8.95 -6.47
C GLY A 414 3.40 -8.94 -7.78
N ASN A 415 3.99 -8.41 -8.86
CA ASN A 415 3.42 -8.37 -10.22
C ASN A 415 2.10 -7.58 -10.29
N LEU A 416 2.04 -6.44 -9.59
CA LEU A 416 0.90 -5.52 -9.52
C LEU A 416 1.25 -4.18 -10.17
N HIS A 417 1.40 -4.18 -11.50
CA HIS A 417 1.78 -2.99 -12.27
C HIS A 417 0.86 -1.80 -12.03
N GLU A 418 -0.45 -2.04 -11.95
CA GLU A 418 -1.47 -1.01 -11.74
C GLU A 418 -1.29 -0.30 -10.40
N CYS A 419 -0.87 -1.02 -9.35
CA CYS A 419 -0.58 -0.44 -8.04
C CYS A 419 0.71 0.39 -8.06
N ALA A 420 1.74 -0.07 -8.78
CA ALA A 420 2.98 0.69 -8.94
C ALA A 420 2.76 1.96 -9.76
N GLU A 421 1.97 1.87 -10.84
CA GLU A 421 1.58 3.01 -11.68
C GLU A 421 0.74 4.05 -10.93
N SER A 422 -0.15 3.59 -10.04
CA SER A 422 -0.90 4.48 -9.13
C SER A 422 0.05 5.32 -8.25
N TYR A 423 1.06 4.70 -7.65
CA TYR A 423 2.08 5.42 -6.87
C TYR A 423 2.93 6.37 -7.73
N ILE A 424 3.40 5.90 -8.89
CA ILE A 424 4.24 6.65 -9.82
C ILE A 424 3.50 7.90 -10.31
N GLY A 425 2.28 7.73 -10.84
CA GLY A 425 1.48 8.83 -11.35
C GLY A 425 1.11 9.84 -10.27
N TYR A 426 0.85 9.37 -9.04
CA TYR A 426 0.61 10.25 -7.91
C TYR A 426 1.85 11.10 -7.56
N VAL A 427 3.02 10.49 -7.42
CA VAL A 427 4.27 11.24 -7.16
C VAL A 427 4.56 12.23 -8.27
N GLU A 428 4.40 11.84 -9.55
CA GLU A 428 4.58 12.75 -10.69
C GLU A 428 3.65 13.97 -10.62
N ASN A 429 2.40 13.77 -10.20
CA ASN A 429 1.43 14.86 -9.98
C ASN A 429 1.87 15.83 -8.87
N LEU A 430 2.58 15.35 -7.84
CA LEU A 430 3.06 16.17 -6.72
C LEU A 430 4.37 16.91 -7.01
N LEU A 431 5.14 16.50 -8.03
CA LEU A 431 6.45 17.09 -8.33
C LEU A 431 6.45 18.61 -8.47
N PRO A 432 5.47 19.28 -9.10
CA PRO A 432 5.44 20.75 -9.14
C PRO A 432 5.45 21.39 -7.74
N GLY A 433 4.68 20.85 -6.79
CA GLY A 433 4.67 21.29 -5.40
C GLY A 433 5.97 20.99 -4.68
N TRP A 434 6.54 19.80 -4.87
CA TRP A 434 7.81 19.44 -4.24
C TRP A 434 8.99 20.28 -4.77
N ARG A 435 8.99 20.64 -6.05
CA ARG A 435 9.95 21.62 -6.61
C ARG A 435 9.77 23.01 -6.00
N LEU A 436 8.53 23.43 -5.78
CA LEU A 436 8.23 24.70 -5.11
C LEU A 436 8.70 24.67 -3.65
N ASN A 437 8.52 23.56 -2.93
CA ASN A 437 9.03 23.38 -1.57
C ASN A 437 10.55 23.55 -1.53
N ALA A 438 11.30 22.84 -2.38
CA ALA A 438 12.78 22.93 -2.42
C ALA A 438 13.26 24.36 -2.68
N LYS A 439 12.65 25.03 -3.66
CA LYS A 439 12.99 26.41 -4.01
C LYS A 439 12.67 27.39 -2.87
N ASN A 440 11.48 27.33 -2.31
CA ASN A 440 11.02 28.36 -1.38
C ASN A 440 11.55 28.16 0.04
N TYR A 441 11.67 26.92 0.53
CA TYR A 441 12.21 26.66 1.87
C TYR A 441 13.73 26.71 1.92
N LEU A 442 14.41 26.18 0.89
CA LEU A 442 15.85 25.94 0.93
C LEU A 442 16.64 26.65 -0.17
N GLY A 443 15.97 27.27 -1.15
CA GLY A 443 16.66 27.93 -2.26
C GLY A 443 17.34 26.98 -3.25
N CYS A 444 16.96 25.70 -3.24
CA CYS A 444 17.62 24.64 -4.01
C CYS A 444 16.85 24.29 -5.29
N ARG A 445 17.58 23.80 -6.31
CA ARG A 445 17.00 23.04 -7.43
C ARG A 445 16.45 21.69 -6.95
N GLY A 446 15.90 20.90 -7.86
CA GLY A 446 15.31 19.59 -7.56
C GLY A 446 14.01 19.74 -6.78
N PHE A 447 13.74 18.81 -5.86
CA PHE A 447 12.47 18.74 -5.16
C PHE A 447 12.60 18.23 -3.73
N LEU A 448 11.69 18.68 -2.87
CA LEU A 448 11.63 18.39 -1.44
C LEU A 448 10.25 17.83 -1.10
N VAL A 449 10.24 16.60 -0.57
CA VAL A 449 9.02 15.90 -0.19
C VAL A 449 8.39 16.55 1.03
N ALA A 450 7.06 16.64 0.99
CA ALA A 450 6.27 17.00 2.14
C ALA A 450 5.92 15.75 2.95
N HIS A 451 6.26 15.70 4.24
CA HIS A 451 6.02 14.54 5.12
C HIS A 451 4.53 14.14 5.18
N TYR A 452 3.65 15.15 5.26
CA TYR A 452 2.23 15.07 4.90
C TYR A 452 1.94 16.14 3.85
N ASN A 453 1.10 15.82 2.87
CA ASN A 453 0.69 16.77 1.85
C ASN A 453 -0.81 16.68 1.53
N ASP A 454 -1.30 17.77 0.94
CA ASP A 454 -2.48 17.76 0.10
C ASP A 454 -2.23 16.88 -1.14
N PRO A 455 -3.07 15.86 -1.41
CA PRO A 455 -2.89 14.92 -2.52
C PRO A 455 -2.99 15.56 -3.90
N GLU A 456 -3.50 16.78 -4.04
CA GLU A 456 -3.55 17.42 -5.35
C GLU A 456 -2.30 18.26 -5.65
N ASN A 457 -1.62 18.78 -4.61
CA ASN A 457 -0.68 19.89 -4.77
C ASN A 457 0.74 19.63 -4.25
N GLY A 458 0.94 18.73 -3.28
CA GLY A 458 2.28 18.39 -2.77
C GLY A 458 2.92 19.45 -1.85
N TYR A 459 2.17 20.44 -1.38
CA TYR A 459 2.72 21.49 -0.52
C TYR A 459 3.07 20.96 0.88
N LEU A 460 4.24 21.37 1.37
CA LEU A 460 4.65 21.11 2.75
C LEU A 460 4.00 22.15 3.67
N THR A 461 2.94 21.76 4.38
CA THR A 461 2.29 22.61 5.40
C THR A 461 2.41 22.04 6.81
N HIS A 462 2.68 20.73 6.92
CA HIS A 462 2.86 20.05 8.19
C HIS A 462 4.31 20.23 8.65
N PHE A 463 4.55 21.25 9.47
CA PHE A 463 5.83 21.50 10.14
C PHE A 463 5.59 22.30 11.42
N GLY A 464 6.57 22.32 12.30
CA GLY A 464 6.49 23.03 13.56
C GLY A 464 7.69 22.71 14.44
N ARG A 465 7.75 23.36 15.61
CA ARG A 465 8.79 23.05 16.60
C ARG A 465 8.75 21.55 16.90
N SER A 466 9.90 20.90 16.82
CA SER A 466 10.12 19.44 16.91
C SER A 466 10.05 18.66 15.61
N PHE A 467 9.34 19.11 14.58
CA PHE A 467 9.14 18.38 13.32
C PHE A 467 9.44 19.26 12.08
N PRO A 468 10.72 19.59 11.87
CA PRO A 468 11.16 20.57 10.88
C PRO A 468 11.40 19.90 9.51
N TRP A 469 10.33 19.34 8.95
CA TRP A 469 10.35 18.47 7.77
C TRP A 469 10.98 19.08 6.51
N MET A 470 11.07 20.41 6.44
CA MET A 470 11.77 21.08 5.34
C MET A 470 13.27 20.74 5.28
N PHE A 471 13.84 20.16 6.33
CA PHE A 471 15.24 19.73 6.39
C PHE A 471 15.44 18.22 6.25
N TRP A 472 14.41 17.47 5.88
CA TRP A 472 14.56 16.05 5.54
C TRP A 472 15.05 15.89 4.10
N ALA A 473 16.35 16.10 3.91
CA ALA A 473 17.01 16.17 2.61
C ALA A 473 17.03 14.84 1.83
N GLY A 474 16.94 13.71 2.53
CA GLY A 474 16.88 12.38 1.94
C GLY A 474 15.50 11.99 1.43
N GLY A 475 14.42 12.63 1.90
CA GLY A 475 13.07 12.13 1.66
C GLY A 475 12.70 11.95 0.19
N ALA A 476 13.11 12.89 -0.66
CA ALA A 476 12.88 12.82 -2.10
C ALA A 476 13.56 11.61 -2.77
N GLY A 477 14.82 11.31 -2.42
CA GLY A 477 15.54 10.18 -2.99
C GLY A 477 14.91 8.83 -2.62
N TRP A 478 14.41 8.68 -1.38
CA TRP A 478 13.66 7.48 -1.00
C TRP A 478 12.35 7.37 -1.78
N ASN A 479 11.60 8.47 -1.90
CA ASN A 479 10.27 8.43 -2.50
C ASN A 479 10.26 8.26 -4.03
N ILE A 480 11.39 8.47 -4.72
CA ILE A 480 11.56 8.07 -6.13
C ILE A 480 12.22 6.69 -6.31
N ARG A 481 12.73 6.06 -5.23
CA ARG A 481 13.29 4.70 -5.27
C ARG A 481 12.32 3.66 -5.89
N PRO A 482 11.00 3.69 -5.61
CA PRO A 482 10.05 2.75 -6.22
C PRO A 482 9.96 2.88 -7.74
N PHE A 483 10.29 4.04 -8.33
CA PHE A 483 10.33 4.21 -9.78
C PHE A 483 11.48 3.40 -10.38
N TYR A 484 12.67 3.49 -9.79
CA TYR A 484 13.81 2.67 -10.19
C TYR A 484 13.50 1.18 -10.00
N GLU A 485 12.95 0.80 -8.84
CA GLU A 485 12.64 -0.61 -8.57
C GLU A 485 11.59 -1.16 -9.55
N TYR A 486 10.55 -0.38 -9.87
CA TYR A 486 9.60 -0.72 -10.93
C TYR A 486 10.30 -0.91 -12.27
N ALA A 487 11.15 0.03 -12.70
CA ALA A 487 11.87 -0.07 -13.96
C ALA A 487 12.74 -1.34 -14.04
N MET A 488 13.47 -1.65 -12.97
CA MET A 488 14.37 -2.81 -12.92
C MET A 488 13.62 -4.13 -12.84
N LEU A 489 12.56 -4.22 -12.04
CA LEU A 489 11.73 -5.42 -11.92
C LEU A 489 10.92 -5.69 -13.17
N THR A 490 10.46 -4.66 -13.88
CA THR A 490 9.74 -4.81 -15.16
C THR A 490 10.68 -4.97 -16.36
N GLY A 491 11.96 -4.67 -16.21
CA GLY A 491 12.90 -4.60 -17.34
C GLY A 491 12.61 -3.43 -18.29
N ASN A 492 11.87 -2.42 -17.83
CA ASN A 492 11.44 -1.30 -18.67
C ASN A 492 12.56 -0.24 -18.77
N GLU A 493 13.49 -0.47 -19.69
CA GLU A 493 14.61 0.43 -19.94
C GLU A 493 14.17 1.81 -20.43
N THR A 494 13.08 1.90 -21.20
CA THR A 494 12.51 3.19 -21.62
C THR A 494 12.06 4.00 -20.41
N PHE A 495 11.30 3.40 -19.49
CA PHE A 495 10.88 4.08 -18.26
C PHE A 495 12.08 4.47 -17.37
N LEU A 496 13.10 3.61 -17.27
CA LEU A 496 14.35 3.92 -16.57
C LEU A 496 15.02 5.17 -17.17
N LYS A 497 15.07 5.29 -18.50
CA LYS A 497 15.74 6.38 -19.20
C LYS A 497 14.94 7.68 -19.23
N GLU A 498 13.63 7.60 -19.43
CA GLU A 498 12.77 8.75 -19.72
C GLU A 498 12.09 9.31 -18.48
N HIS A 499 11.88 8.50 -17.43
CA HIS A 499 11.24 8.92 -16.18
C HIS A 499 12.20 8.89 -15.00
N VAL A 500 12.87 7.76 -14.75
CA VAL A 500 13.72 7.60 -13.54
C VAL A 500 14.96 8.47 -13.62
N PHE A 501 15.75 8.34 -14.69
CA PHE A 501 17.03 9.02 -14.83
C PHE A 501 16.94 10.55 -14.74
N PRO A 502 15.96 11.24 -15.39
CA PRO A 502 15.78 12.68 -15.22
C PRO A 502 15.46 13.10 -13.79
N LEU A 503 14.62 12.35 -13.05
CA LEU A 503 14.29 12.66 -11.66
C LEU A 503 15.51 12.54 -10.73
N TYR A 504 16.33 11.49 -10.92
CA TYR A 504 17.58 11.35 -10.18
C TYR A 504 18.56 12.49 -10.52
N ARG A 505 18.63 12.94 -11.78
CA ARG A 505 19.46 14.09 -12.18
C ARG A 505 18.99 15.39 -11.54
N GLU A 506 17.68 15.62 -11.46
CA GLU A 506 17.10 16.74 -10.71
C GLU A 506 17.46 16.66 -9.22
N MET A 507 17.41 15.47 -8.62
CA MET A 507 17.77 15.26 -7.22
C MET A 507 19.27 15.48 -6.95
N ALA A 508 20.15 15.11 -7.88
CA ALA A 508 21.55 15.53 -7.79
C ALA A 508 21.70 17.04 -7.81
N GLY A 509 20.90 17.76 -8.61
CA GLY A 509 20.85 19.23 -8.58
C GLY A 509 20.46 19.80 -7.21
N PHE A 510 19.52 19.16 -6.51
CA PHE A 510 19.19 19.52 -5.12
C PHE A 510 20.40 19.36 -4.20
N TYR A 511 21.07 18.20 -4.23
CA TYR A 511 22.23 17.95 -3.38
C TYR A 511 23.42 18.86 -3.71
N GLU A 512 23.66 19.15 -4.99
CA GLU A 512 24.70 20.11 -5.41
C GLU A 512 24.51 21.49 -4.78
N ASP A 513 23.26 21.94 -4.63
CA ASP A 513 22.92 23.25 -4.04
C ASP A 513 22.87 23.20 -2.50
N TYR A 514 22.43 22.06 -1.95
CA TYR A 514 22.18 21.93 -0.51
C TYR A 514 23.43 21.53 0.28
N LEU A 515 24.29 20.67 -0.25
CA LEU A 515 25.48 20.19 0.44
C LEU A 515 26.48 21.32 0.71
N ILE A 516 27.14 21.27 1.86
CA ILE A 516 28.14 22.28 2.27
C ILE A 516 29.50 21.60 2.43
N MET A 517 30.51 22.13 1.76
CA MET A 517 31.90 21.69 1.97
C MET A 517 32.38 22.08 3.38
N GLY A 518 32.75 21.09 4.18
CA GLY A 518 33.36 21.25 5.50
C GLY A 518 34.87 21.52 5.43
N CYS A 519 35.46 21.85 6.58
CA CYS A 519 36.92 22.04 6.70
C CYS A 519 37.71 20.73 6.59
N ASP A 520 37.05 19.58 6.69
CA ASP A 520 37.57 18.23 6.47
C ASP A 520 37.55 17.83 4.98
N SER A 521 37.17 18.75 4.08
CA SER A 521 37.01 18.51 2.64
C SER A 521 35.91 17.51 2.30
N LEU A 522 34.90 17.34 3.16
CA LEU A 522 33.70 16.54 2.90
C LEU A 522 32.47 17.44 2.72
N TYR A 523 31.50 16.96 1.94
CA TYR A 523 30.20 17.59 1.75
C TYR A 523 29.18 17.12 2.80
N HIS A 524 28.81 18.00 3.71
CA HIS A 524 27.87 17.71 4.79
C HIS A 524 26.43 18.14 4.48
N ILE A 525 25.48 17.44 5.10
CA ILE A 525 24.05 17.75 5.13
C ILE A 525 23.77 18.47 6.45
N CYS A 526 23.52 19.78 6.38
CA CYS A 526 23.21 20.60 7.54
C CYS A 526 22.21 21.73 7.20
N PRO A 527 21.05 21.79 7.89
CA PRO A 527 20.53 20.79 8.83
C PRO A 527 20.18 19.43 8.19
N SER A 528 19.90 18.42 9.00
CA SER A 528 19.50 17.06 8.60
C SER A 528 18.51 16.48 9.61
N VAL A 529 17.73 15.47 9.22
CA VAL A 529 16.72 14.82 10.08
C VAL A 529 16.81 13.29 9.94
N SER A 530 16.77 12.57 11.07
CA SER A 530 16.49 11.12 11.10
C SER A 530 15.03 10.94 11.51
N PRO A 531 14.09 10.66 10.59
CA PRO A 531 12.67 10.52 10.94
C PRO A 531 12.44 9.34 11.89
N GLU A 532 11.69 9.43 12.98
CA GLU A 532 11.20 10.60 13.71
C GLU A 532 11.96 10.71 15.06
N ASN A 533 13.28 10.58 15.01
CA ASN A 533 14.13 10.49 16.19
C ASN A 533 14.85 11.81 16.48
N ALA A 534 14.93 12.16 17.76
CA ALA A 534 15.57 13.38 18.23
C ALA A 534 16.94 13.06 18.83
N PRO A 535 17.98 13.87 18.55
CA PRO A 535 19.16 13.84 19.39
C PRO A 535 18.83 14.13 20.86
N PRO A 536 19.48 13.46 21.83
CA PRO A 536 19.21 13.70 23.24
C PRO A 536 19.49 15.15 23.66
N GLY A 537 18.58 15.71 24.46
CA GLY A 537 18.74 17.04 25.04
C GLY A 537 18.33 18.21 24.12
N THR A 538 17.72 17.93 22.97
CA THR A 538 17.09 18.92 22.10
C THR A 538 15.57 18.73 22.07
N ASP A 539 14.84 19.82 21.84
CA ASP A 539 13.39 19.80 21.58
C ASP A 539 13.10 19.62 20.08
N THR A 540 14.12 19.30 19.28
CA THR A 540 14.03 19.19 17.82
C THR A 540 14.72 17.96 17.26
N TRP A 541 14.25 17.52 16.09
CA TRP A 541 14.88 16.46 15.29
C TRP A 541 16.00 16.97 14.39
N LEU A 542 16.30 18.27 14.41
CA LEU A 542 17.45 18.81 13.69
C LEU A 542 18.75 18.22 14.21
N SER A 543 19.53 17.75 13.24
CA SER A 543 20.85 17.18 13.42
C SER A 543 21.75 17.59 12.26
N LYS A 544 22.94 17.01 12.20
CA LYS A 544 23.86 17.09 11.06
C LYS A 544 24.19 15.66 10.63
N ASP A 545 24.21 15.45 9.32
CA ASP A 545 24.59 14.17 8.70
C ASP A 545 23.87 12.96 9.33
N ALA A 546 22.53 12.99 9.40
CA ALA A 546 21.77 11.78 9.70
C ALA A 546 22.15 10.70 8.68
N THR A 547 22.45 9.49 9.16
CA THR A 547 22.96 8.39 8.31
C THR A 547 21.99 8.09 7.18
N MET A 548 20.69 8.23 7.40
CA MET A 548 19.66 8.07 6.37
C MET A 548 19.83 9.08 5.21
N ASP A 549 19.92 10.37 5.51
CA ASP A 549 20.04 11.43 4.49
C ASP A 549 21.33 11.23 3.68
N VAL A 550 22.45 10.91 4.34
CA VAL A 550 23.72 10.63 3.67
C VAL A 550 23.63 9.35 2.85
N ALA A 551 22.98 8.30 3.35
CA ALA A 551 22.82 7.05 2.59
C ALA A 551 22.00 7.24 1.32
N ILE A 552 20.93 8.04 1.38
CA ILE A 552 20.10 8.33 0.22
C ILE A 552 20.85 9.21 -0.79
N ALA A 553 21.58 10.24 -0.32
CA ALA A 553 22.40 11.06 -1.21
C ALA A 553 23.46 10.22 -1.96
N ARG A 554 24.12 9.30 -1.24
CA ARG A 554 25.06 8.34 -1.85
C ARG A 554 24.39 7.46 -2.88
N GLU A 555 23.21 6.90 -2.57
CA GLU A 555 22.47 6.06 -3.50
C GLU A 555 22.02 6.83 -4.76
N VAL A 556 21.63 8.10 -4.63
CA VAL A 556 21.28 8.95 -5.77
C VAL A 556 22.47 9.12 -6.73
N PHE A 557 23.65 9.49 -6.21
CA PHE A 557 24.83 9.65 -7.06
C PHE A 557 25.32 8.32 -7.64
N ASP A 558 25.28 7.24 -6.86
CA ASP A 558 25.61 5.89 -7.32
C ASP A 558 24.72 5.46 -8.51
N LEU A 559 23.41 5.55 -8.35
CA LEU A 559 22.45 5.15 -9.39
C LEU A 559 22.56 6.04 -10.63
N LEU A 560 22.91 7.32 -10.46
CA LEU A 560 23.22 8.21 -11.58
C LEU A 560 24.48 7.79 -12.35
N LEU A 561 25.52 7.32 -11.67
CA LEU A 561 26.71 6.79 -12.32
C LEU A 561 26.36 5.49 -13.08
N GLU A 562 25.62 4.58 -12.45
CA GLU A 562 25.18 3.32 -13.09
C GLU A 562 24.33 3.60 -14.35
N MET A 563 23.26 4.39 -14.22
CA MET A 563 22.42 4.80 -15.36
C MET A 563 23.19 5.64 -16.37
N GLY A 564 24.09 6.51 -15.92
CA GLY A 564 24.88 7.38 -16.77
C GLY A 564 25.88 6.62 -17.64
N HIS A 565 26.50 5.57 -17.11
CA HIS A 565 27.31 4.64 -17.89
C HIS A 565 26.45 3.88 -18.90
N LYS A 566 25.29 3.37 -18.47
CA LYS A 566 24.34 2.65 -19.33
C LYS A 566 23.83 3.51 -20.49
N PHE A 567 23.51 4.78 -20.23
CA PHE A 567 22.95 5.70 -21.23
C PHE A 567 24.00 6.59 -21.90
N HIS A 568 25.29 6.33 -21.69
CA HIS A 568 26.43 7.03 -22.30
C HIS A 568 26.38 8.56 -22.11
N VAL A 569 26.15 8.98 -20.87
CA VAL A 569 26.10 10.38 -20.45
C VAL A 569 27.49 11.04 -20.56
N ASP A 570 27.52 12.37 -20.70
CA ASP A 570 28.75 13.15 -20.83
C ASP A 570 29.73 12.89 -19.67
N LYS A 571 31.02 12.75 -20.01
CA LYS A 571 32.07 12.41 -19.06
C LYS A 571 32.20 13.44 -17.92
N LYS A 572 32.00 14.73 -18.19
CA LYS A 572 32.10 15.77 -17.14
C LYS A 572 30.97 15.66 -16.13
N GLU A 573 29.79 15.25 -16.59
CA GLU A 573 28.65 15.01 -15.70
C GLU A 573 28.91 13.81 -14.79
N LEU A 574 29.43 12.71 -15.34
CA LEU A 574 29.88 11.54 -14.56
C LEU A 574 30.99 11.90 -13.55
N GLU A 575 32.01 12.65 -13.98
CA GLU A 575 33.10 13.11 -13.12
C GLU A 575 32.58 13.98 -11.96
N ARG A 576 31.59 14.84 -12.23
CA ARG A 576 30.94 15.67 -11.21
C ARG A 576 30.17 14.81 -10.19
N TRP A 577 29.34 13.86 -10.63
CA TRP A 577 28.61 12.98 -9.70
C TRP A 577 29.56 12.11 -8.88
N SER A 578 30.60 11.58 -9.51
CA SER A 578 31.67 10.84 -8.84
C SER A 578 32.38 11.69 -7.79
N HIS A 579 32.60 12.98 -8.05
CA HIS A 579 33.21 13.90 -7.10
C HIS A 579 32.36 14.01 -5.83
N TYR A 580 31.06 14.32 -5.94
CA TYR A 580 30.20 14.40 -4.76
C TYR A 580 30.14 13.07 -3.98
N LEU A 581 29.92 11.95 -4.67
CA LEU A 581 29.88 10.62 -4.05
C LEU A 581 31.13 10.29 -3.20
N GLN A 582 32.31 10.63 -3.72
CA GLN A 582 33.60 10.38 -3.07
C GLN A 582 33.86 11.31 -1.87
N HIS A 583 33.22 12.48 -1.84
CA HIS A 583 33.40 13.49 -0.80
C HIS A 583 32.20 13.58 0.15
N LEU A 584 31.23 12.67 0.08
CA LEU A 584 30.20 12.52 1.13
C LEU A 584 30.78 11.81 2.37
N PRO A 585 30.34 12.15 3.59
CA PRO A 585 30.76 11.49 4.82
C PRO A 585 30.63 9.97 4.76
N ALA A 586 31.62 9.29 5.34
CA ALA A 586 31.57 7.85 5.52
C ALA A 586 30.61 7.51 6.68
N TYR A 587 29.94 6.36 6.58
CA TYR A 587 29.13 5.86 7.68
C TYR A 587 30.00 5.63 8.93
N ARG A 588 29.45 5.96 10.10
CA ARG A 588 30.14 5.83 11.38
C ARG A 588 29.72 4.56 12.09
N ILE A 589 30.69 3.86 12.68
CA ILE A 589 30.44 2.85 13.72
C ILE A 589 30.59 3.57 15.06
N ASN A 590 29.55 3.59 15.88
CA ASN A 590 29.54 4.30 17.15
C ASN A 590 30.27 3.52 18.26
N ASN A 591 30.31 4.08 19.48
CA ASN A 591 31.01 3.47 20.63
C ASN A 591 30.41 2.14 21.09
N ASP A 592 29.16 1.83 20.71
CA ASP A 592 28.53 0.55 20.98
C ASP A 592 28.84 -0.52 19.91
N GLY A 593 29.62 -0.16 18.88
CA GLY A 593 29.84 -1.01 17.71
C GLY A 593 28.68 -1.04 16.73
N ALA A 594 27.63 -0.23 16.93
CA ALA A 594 26.46 -0.14 16.06
C ALA A 594 26.70 0.83 14.89
N LEU A 595 25.97 0.63 13.78
CA LEU A 595 25.88 1.63 12.73
C LEU A 595 25.21 2.87 13.32
N ALA A 596 25.91 4.00 13.30
CA ALA A 596 25.44 5.20 13.96
C ALA A 596 24.17 5.74 13.29
N GLU A 597 23.24 6.29 14.07
CA GLU A 597 22.08 6.98 13.52
C GLU A 597 22.44 8.34 12.94
N TRP A 598 23.39 9.01 13.60
CA TRP A 598 24.01 10.25 13.13
C TRP A 598 25.51 10.04 12.90
N ILE A 599 26.01 10.49 11.75
CA ILE A 599 27.43 10.37 11.42
C ILE A 599 28.26 11.29 12.32
N ASP A 600 27.75 12.48 12.63
CA ASP A 600 28.44 13.41 13.53
C ASP A 600 28.44 12.85 14.97
N PRO A 601 29.63 12.63 15.59
CA PRO A 601 29.74 12.06 16.93
C PRO A 601 29.19 12.95 18.04
N CYS A 602 28.84 14.21 17.76
CA CYS A 602 28.17 15.09 18.72
C CYS A 602 26.75 14.61 19.05
N TYR A 603 26.14 13.78 18.19
CA TYR A 603 24.82 13.22 18.41
C TYR A 603 24.92 11.74 18.82
N PRO A 604 24.61 11.40 20.09
CA PRO A 604 24.54 10.02 20.53
C PRO A 604 23.23 9.36 20.08
N ASP A 605 23.30 8.07 19.76
CA ASP A 605 22.15 7.31 19.24
C ASP A 605 21.07 7.02 20.29
N VAL A 606 19.81 7.01 19.87
CA VAL A 606 18.65 6.67 20.70
C VAL A 606 17.99 5.41 20.15
N TYR A 607 18.12 4.29 20.87
CA TYR A 607 17.62 2.99 20.41
C TYR A 607 16.16 2.70 20.73
N ASN A 608 15.57 3.42 21.69
CA ASN A 608 14.18 3.21 22.10
C ASN A 608 13.21 3.95 21.18
N HIS A 609 13.20 3.58 19.90
CA HIS A 609 12.39 4.24 18.88
C HIS A 609 11.91 3.24 17.83
N ARG A 610 10.71 3.51 17.27
CA ARG A 610 10.06 2.62 16.29
C ARG A 610 10.69 2.69 14.89
N HIS A 611 11.29 3.82 14.51
CA HIS A 611 11.97 3.97 13.23
C HIS A 611 13.41 3.46 13.30
N LEU A 612 13.87 2.95 12.15
CA LEU A 612 15.20 2.42 11.91
C LEU A 612 15.84 3.11 10.70
N SER A 613 15.68 4.43 10.62
CA SER A 613 16.01 5.26 9.45
C SER A 613 17.47 5.13 8.98
N HIS A 614 18.40 4.99 9.93
CA HIS A 614 19.83 4.74 9.64
C HIS A 614 20.13 3.36 9.04
N LEU A 615 19.16 2.44 9.04
CA LEU A 615 19.22 1.15 8.34
C LEU A 615 18.58 1.19 6.94
N TYR A 616 18.21 2.36 6.41
CA TYR A 616 17.89 2.56 5.00
C TYR A 616 18.82 1.83 4.02
N PRO A 617 20.17 1.88 4.16
CA PRO A 617 21.07 1.18 3.24
C PRO A 617 20.99 -0.36 3.29
N VAL A 618 20.30 -0.93 4.29
CA VAL A 618 19.98 -2.37 4.40
C VAL A 618 18.66 -2.70 3.71
N PHE A 619 17.63 -1.89 3.95
CA PHE A 619 16.33 -1.94 3.28
C PHE A 619 15.66 -0.55 3.37
N PRO A 620 15.06 -0.03 2.28
CA PRO A 620 14.96 -0.64 0.94
C PRO A 620 16.22 -0.46 0.08
N GLY A 621 17.23 0.24 0.58
CA GLY A 621 18.57 0.22 -0.02
C GLY A 621 19.14 -1.20 -0.09
N SER A 622 20.21 -1.38 -0.86
CA SER A 622 20.86 -2.70 -1.01
C SER A 622 22.36 -2.69 -0.72
N ARG A 623 22.94 -1.52 -0.46
CA ARG A 623 24.39 -1.33 -0.33
C ARG A 623 24.99 -1.96 0.93
N LEU A 624 24.23 -2.07 2.04
CA LEU A 624 24.63 -2.77 3.25
C LEU A 624 23.90 -4.10 3.46
N GLY A 625 23.25 -4.63 2.41
CA GLY A 625 22.68 -5.98 2.41
C GLY A 625 23.63 -6.99 1.75
N LYS A 626 23.77 -8.18 2.36
CA LYS A 626 24.44 -9.35 1.76
C LYS A 626 25.86 -9.08 1.24
N SER A 627 26.19 -9.47 0.01
CA SER A 627 27.59 -9.61 -0.47
C SER A 627 28.28 -8.32 -0.94
N LYS A 628 27.60 -7.17 -1.00
CA LYS A 628 28.15 -5.92 -1.58
C LYS A 628 28.66 -4.91 -0.55
N GLY A 629 28.31 -5.05 0.73
CA GLY A 629 28.67 -4.09 1.77
C GLY A 629 30.04 -4.34 2.43
N ASP A 630 30.63 -3.29 3.02
CA ASP A 630 31.78 -3.44 3.94
C ASP A 630 31.36 -4.36 5.10
N PRO A 631 32.04 -5.51 5.30
CA PRO A 631 31.68 -6.46 6.36
C PRO A 631 31.62 -5.85 7.76
N ARG A 632 32.44 -4.80 8.04
CA ARG A 632 32.40 -4.09 9.32
C ARG A 632 31.10 -3.32 9.50
N LEU A 633 30.61 -2.69 8.43
CA LEU A 633 29.36 -1.92 8.45
C LEU A 633 28.13 -2.83 8.45
N ILE A 634 28.18 -3.97 7.77
CA ILE A 634 27.12 -5.00 7.87
C ILE A 634 27.00 -5.50 9.31
N LYS A 635 28.14 -5.82 9.95
CA LYS A 635 28.15 -6.20 11.37
C LYS A 635 27.60 -5.10 12.27
N ALA A 636 27.99 -3.84 12.02
CA ALA A 636 27.50 -2.70 12.77
C ALA A 636 26.00 -2.47 12.59
N ALA A 637 25.47 -2.68 11.37
CA ALA A 637 24.04 -2.64 11.08
C ALA A 637 23.28 -3.74 11.83
N GLY A 638 23.85 -4.95 11.93
CA GLY A 638 23.32 -6.02 12.78
C GLY A 638 23.23 -5.62 14.26
N ILE A 639 24.27 -4.99 14.81
CA ILE A 639 24.27 -4.51 16.20
C ILE A 639 23.24 -3.37 16.40
N ALA A 640 23.08 -2.47 15.43
CA ALA A 640 22.06 -1.43 15.47
C ALA A 640 20.64 -2.05 15.46
N LEU A 641 20.43 -3.06 14.62
CA LEU A 641 19.19 -3.83 14.57
C LEU A 641 18.91 -4.57 15.88
N ASP A 642 19.92 -5.20 16.51
CA ASP A 642 19.81 -5.85 17.82
C ASP A 642 19.26 -4.88 18.87
N LYS A 643 19.79 -3.66 18.90
CA LYS A 643 19.39 -2.63 19.87
C LYS A 643 17.97 -2.14 19.62
N ARG A 644 17.59 -1.91 18.36
CA ARG A 644 16.19 -1.56 18.00
C ARG A 644 15.22 -2.70 18.27
N PHE A 645 15.63 -3.95 18.02
CA PHE A 645 14.84 -5.14 18.29
C PHE A 645 14.59 -5.35 19.79
N ALA A 646 15.56 -4.99 20.64
CA ALA A 646 15.45 -5.05 22.10
C ALA A 646 14.45 -4.03 22.68
N PHE A 647 14.23 -2.89 22.03
CA PHE A 647 13.19 -1.92 22.41
C PHE A 647 11.77 -2.52 22.30
N ASP A 648 11.60 -3.51 21.42
CA ASP A 648 10.34 -4.22 21.25
C ASP A 648 9.16 -3.29 20.94
N THR A 649 9.26 -2.59 19.80
CA THR A 649 8.27 -1.60 19.37
C THR A 649 6.84 -2.14 19.37
N GLY A 650 5.90 -1.31 19.83
CA GLY A 650 4.47 -1.58 19.73
C GLY A 650 3.90 -1.30 18.33
N SER A 651 4.59 -0.55 17.49
CA SER A 651 4.09 -0.23 16.14
C SER A 651 4.19 -1.43 15.19
N ALA A 652 3.08 -1.78 14.54
CA ALA A 652 2.97 -2.88 13.60
C ALA A 652 3.89 -2.69 12.38
N HIS A 653 3.89 -1.51 11.73
CA HIS A 653 4.85 -1.27 10.64
C HIS A 653 6.30 -1.35 11.12
N GLY A 654 6.57 -0.92 12.37
CA GLY A 654 7.89 -1.04 12.99
C GLY A 654 8.34 -2.50 13.09
N LEU A 655 7.46 -3.40 13.56
CA LEU A 655 7.75 -4.84 13.60
C LEU A 655 8.08 -5.41 12.21
N ILE A 656 7.30 -5.05 11.19
CA ILE A 656 7.52 -5.53 9.83
C ILE A 656 8.80 -4.94 9.22
N HIS A 657 9.10 -3.66 9.49
CA HIS A 657 10.32 -3.02 9.02
C HIS A 657 11.57 -3.65 9.64
N VAL A 658 11.55 -3.94 10.95
CA VAL A 658 12.62 -4.72 11.62
C VAL A 658 12.78 -6.09 10.97
N ALA A 659 11.68 -6.78 10.66
CA ALA A 659 11.73 -8.09 10.00
C ALA A 659 12.33 -8.01 8.58
N LEU A 660 11.96 -7.01 7.77
CA LEU A 660 12.54 -6.79 6.44
C LEU A 660 14.05 -6.55 6.50
N GLN A 661 14.51 -5.76 7.46
CA GLN A 661 15.94 -5.52 7.68
C GLN A 661 16.65 -6.78 8.19
N ALA A 662 16.03 -7.54 9.09
CA ALA A 662 16.55 -8.81 9.58
C ALA A 662 16.72 -9.84 8.44
N VAL A 663 15.75 -9.94 7.52
CA VAL A 663 15.87 -10.80 6.31
C VAL A 663 17.09 -10.41 5.48
N ARG A 664 17.30 -9.10 5.24
CA ARG A 664 18.43 -8.59 4.44
C ARG A 664 19.79 -8.78 5.11
N LEU A 665 19.82 -8.88 6.43
CA LEU A 665 21.02 -9.17 7.24
C LEU A 665 21.20 -10.67 7.57
N GLY A 666 20.25 -11.53 7.16
CA GLY A 666 20.32 -12.98 7.40
C GLY A 666 19.96 -13.42 8.82
N ASP A 667 19.26 -12.60 9.59
CA ASP A 667 18.84 -12.91 10.96
C ASP A 667 17.42 -13.49 11.03
N ILE A 668 17.32 -14.78 10.75
CA ILE A 668 16.04 -15.50 10.66
C ILE A 668 15.33 -15.57 12.02
N GLU A 669 16.07 -15.65 13.13
CA GLU A 669 15.47 -15.73 14.47
C GLU A 669 14.75 -14.42 14.85
N LYS A 670 15.28 -13.26 14.46
CA LYS A 670 14.56 -11.98 14.62
C LYS A 670 13.31 -11.90 13.78
N VAL A 671 13.34 -12.41 12.55
CA VAL A 671 12.15 -12.49 11.68
C VAL A 671 11.07 -13.31 12.37
N LYS A 672 11.40 -14.53 12.81
CA LYS A 672 10.48 -15.43 13.52
C LYS A 672 9.91 -14.78 14.78
N THR A 673 10.77 -14.17 15.59
CA THR A 673 10.35 -13.56 16.85
C THR A 673 9.44 -12.36 16.62
N ASN A 674 9.71 -11.51 15.61
CA ASN A 674 8.82 -10.39 15.29
C ASN A 674 7.48 -10.83 14.72
N LEU A 675 7.46 -11.88 13.89
CA LEU A 675 6.21 -12.47 13.41
C LEU A 675 5.40 -13.06 14.59
N ASP A 676 6.05 -13.73 15.55
CA ASP A 676 5.39 -14.22 16.76
C ASP A 676 4.85 -13.07 17.63
N ARG A 677 5.64 -12.00 17.83
CA ARG A 677 5.18 -10.76 18.50
C ARG A 677 3.93 -10.20 17.83
N PHE A 678 3.91 -10.12 16.50
CA PHE A 678 2.74 -9.65 15.75
C PHE A 678 1.52 -10.57 16.00
N CYS A 679 1.70 -11.89 15.86
CA CYS A 679 0.62 -12.86 16.08
C CYS A 679 0.00 -12.78 17.48
N ARG A 680 0.80 -12.47 18.50
CA ARG A 680 0.36 -12.49 19.91
C ARG A 680 -0.24 -11.18 20.42
N ARG A 681 -0.13 -10.06 19.69
CA ARG A 681 -0.46 -8.69 20.17
C ARG A 681 -1.76 -8.11 19.61
N HIS A 682 -2.64 -8.93 19.05
CA HIS A 682 -3.97 -8.51 18.57
C HIS A 682 -3.92 -7.32 17.60
N TYR A 683 -3.08 -7.40 16.56
CA TYR A 683 -3.02 -6.38 15.51
C TYR A 683 -4.10 -6.53 14.42
N LEU A 684 -4.77 -7.68 14.30
CA LEU A 684 -5.69 -7.95 13.19
C LEU A 684 -7.14 -7.89 13.64
N TYR A 685 -7.94 -7.08 12.95
CA TYR A 685 -9.40 -7.06 13.07
C TYR A 685 -10.04 -8.29 12.40
N ASP A 686 -11.33 -8.53 12.65
CA ASP A 686 -12.05 -9.66 12.03
C ASP A 686 -12.13 -9.57 10.50
N GLY A 687 -12.01 -8.36 9.96
CA GLY A 687 -11.89 -8.09 8.53
C GLY A 687 -10.50 -8.38 7.95
N LEU A 688 -9.53 -8.85 8.75
CA LEU A 688 -8.11 -9.03 8.42
C LEU A 688 -7.39 -7.77 7.92
N VAL A 689 -7.88 -6.61 8.32
CA VAL A 689 -7.11 -5.36 8.27
C VAL A 689 -6.34 -5.21 9.59
N THR A 690 -5.26 -4.44 9.58
CA THR A 690 -4.39 -4.25 10.75
C THR A 690 -4.73 -3.02 11.58
N SER A 691 -4.23 -2.99 12.81
CA SER A 691 -4.03 -1.80 13.61
C SER A 691 -2.55 -1.42 13.64
N HIS A 692 -2.27 -0.14 13.84
CA HIS A 692 -0.92 0.37 14.04
C HIS A 692 -0.34 -0.09 15.38
N ASP A 693 -1.13 -0.06 16.46
CA ASP A 693 -0.72 -0.45 17.81
C ASP A 693 -1.46 -1.74 18.25
N PRO A 694 -0.95 -2.46 19.27
CA PRO A 694 -1.60 -3.66 19.81
C PRO A 694 -3.02 -3.37 20.29
N GLU A 695 -3.81 -4.43 20.48
CA GLU A 695 -5.17 -4.33 21.03
C GLU A 695 -6.09 -3.43 20.18
N HIS A 696 -5.96 -3.49 18.85
CA HIS A 696 -6.88 -2.83 17.92
C HIS A 696 -7.04 -1.31 18.08
N GLN A 697 -6.02 -0.60 18.61
CA GLN A 697 -6.18 0.81 18.99
C GLN A 697 -6.40 1.76 17.80
N VAL A 698 -5.61 1.63 16.74
CA VAL A 698 -5.66 2.56 15.60
C VAL A 698 -5.69 1.78 14.29
N TYR A 699 -6.82 1.81 13.58
CA TYR A 699 -6.99 1.16 12.28
C TYR A 699 -6.01 1.71 11.23
N ASN A 700 -5.18 0.85 10.63
CA ASN A 700 -4.13 1.22 9.68
C ASN A 700 -3.74 0.03 8.77
N LEU A 701 -3.38 0.31 7.52
CA LEU A 701 -3.03 -0.72 6.53
C LEU A 701 -1.52 -0.91 6.34
N ASP A 702 -0.69 -0.07 6.96
CA ASP A 702 0.77 -0.10 6.77
C ASP A 702 1.38 -1.50 6.97
N ALA A 703 1.02 -2.22 8.02
CA ALA A 703 1.53 -3.56 8.27
C ALA A 703 0.99 -4.61 7.28
N VAL A 704 -0.33 -4.71 7.09
CA VAL A 704 -0.92 -5.72 6.18
C VAL A 704 -0.44 -5.58 4.74
N LEU A 705 -0.23 -4.36 4.25
CA LEU A 705 0.29 -4.11 2.91
C LEU A 705 1.79 -4.45 2.77
N SER A 706 2.52 -4.53 3.89
CA SER A 706 3.95 -4.85 3.92
C SER A 706 4.25 -6.35 4.02
N PHE A 707 3.33 -7.14 4.58
CA PHE A 707 3.49 -8.60 4.71
C PHE A 707 3.83 -9.31 3.39
N PRO A 708 3.19 -8.99 2.25
CA PRO A 708 3.56 -9.60 0.98
C PRO A 708 5.03 -9.39 0.65
N ARG A 709 5.58 -8.18 0.86
CA ARG A 709 6.99 -7.91 0.60
C ARG A 709 7.90 -8.70 1.54
N LEU A 710 7.57 -8.76 2.83
CA LEU A 710 8.36 -9.54 3.81
C LEU A 710 8.46 -11.02 3.41
N LEU A 711 7.33 -11.64 3.06
CA LEU A 711 7.31 -13.05 2.68
C LEU A 711 8.02 -13.30 1.35
N MET A 712 7.89 -12.37 0.39
CA MET A 712 8.68 -12.42 -0.84
C MET A 712 10.18 -12.32 -0.57
N GLU A 713 10.63 -11.41 0.29
CA GLU A 713 12.05 -11.26 0.66
C GLU A 713 12.63 -12.49 1.38
N MET A 714 11.81 -13.19 2.19
CA MET A 714 12.22 -14.43 2.84
C MET A 714 12.46 -15.57 1.84
N LEU A 715 11.71 -15.55 0.72
CA LEU A 715 11.69 -16.60 -0.29
C LEU A 715 12.60 -16.31 -1.49
N VAL A 716 12.74 -15.04 -1.88
CA VAL A 716 13.48 -14.59 -3.05
C VAL A 716 14.10 -13.23 -2.78
N TYR A 717 15.40 -13.10 -3.04
CA TYR A 717 16.07 -11.81 -3.15
C TYR A 717 16.51 -11.60 -4.59
N THR A 718 16.45 -10.36 -5.07
CA THR A 718 16.87 -10.01 -6.44
C THR A 718 17.56 -8.66 -6.48
N GLU A 719 18.57 -8.57 -7.34
CA GLU A 719 19.26 -7.35 -7.77
C GLU A 719 19.67 -7.51 -9.24
N GLU A 720 20.26 -6.48 -9.84
CA GLU A 720 20.67 -6.55 -11.26
C GLU A 720 21.59 -7.76 -11.51
N GLY A 721 21.17 -8.61 -12.46
CA GLY A 721 21.88 -9.83 -12.83
C GLY A 721 21.97 -10.92 -11.76
N LYS A 722 21.20 -10.86 -10.65
CA LYS A 722 21.29 -11.84 -9.57
C LYS A 722 19.96 -12.14 -8.89
N ILE A 723 19.71 -13.42 -8.60
CA ILE A 723 18.68 -13.89 -7.68
C ILE A 723 19.25 -14.80 -6.61
N GLU A 724 18.70 -14.73 -5.41
CA GLU A 724 18.95 -15.70 -4.34
C GLU A 724 17.64 -16.36 -3.92
N LEU A 725 17.64 -17.69 -3.90
CA LEU A 725 16.48 -18.54 -3.63
C LEU A 725 16.48 -18.97 -2.15
N LEU A 726 15.32 -18.88 -1.50
CA LEU A 726 15.09 -19.20 -0.10
C LEU A 726 16.13 -18.61 0.86
N PRO A 727 16.43 -17.30 0.78
CA PRO A 727 17.49 -16.70 1.59
C PRO A 727 17.18 -16.73 3.11
N ALA A 728 15.90 -16.76 3.51
CA ALA A 728 15.51 -16.64 4.92
C ALA A 728 14.21 -17.37 5.28
N TRP A 729 13.85 -18.45 4.57
CA TRP A 729 12.68 -19.27 4.94
C TRP A 729 13.03 -20.30 6.03
N PRO A 730 12.39 -20.27 7.21
CA PRO A 730 12.68 -21.22 8.30
C PRO A 730 12.35 -22.67 7.93
N HIS A 731 13.16 -23.62 8.38
CA HIS A 731 12.95 -25.06 8.12
C HIS A 731 11.71 -25.65 8.80
N GLU A 732 11.29 -25.05 9.91
CA GLU A 732 10.10 -25.41 10.68
C GLU A 732 8.81 -24.80 10.12
N TYR A 733 8.92 -23.84 9.20
CA TYR A 733 7.76 -23.29 8.51
C TYR A 733 7.27 -24.25 7.44
N ALA A 734 6.00 -24.08 7.05
CA ALA A 734 5.36 -24.99 6.11
C ALA A 734 6.10 -25.13 4.78
N ASP A 735 6.00 -26.32 4.21
CA ASP A 735 6.24 -26.59 2.80
C ASP A 735 5.34 -25.70 1.95
N GLY A 736 5.76 -25.39 0.72
CA GLY A 736 4.92 -24.56 -0.12
C GLY A 736 5.47 -24.30 -1.50
N CYS A 737 4.71 -23.48 -2.24
CA CYS A 737 5.16 -22.88 -3.47
C CYS A 737 4.71 -21.43 -3.56
N ILE A 738 5.50 -20.63 -4.27
CA ILE A 738 5.19 -19.25 -4.61
C ILE A 738 5.41 -19.10 -6.11
N LYS A 739 4.43 -18.54 -6.80
CA LYS A 739 4.43 -18.43 -8.26
C LYS A 739 4.22 -16.99 -8.66
N GLY A 740 4.82 -16.59 -9.77
CA GLY A 740 4.57 -15.29 -10.39
C GLY A 740 5.31 -14.11 -9.78
N ILE A 741 6.35 -14.35 -8.96
CA ILE A 741 7.19 -13.27 -8.41
C ILE A 741 7.93 -12.61 -9.57
N GLN A 742 7.89 -11.28 -9.63
CA GLN A 742 8.72 -10.53 -10.56
C GLN A 742 10.12 -10.31 -9.98
N VAL A 743 11.15 -10.52 -10.80
CA VAL A 743 12.55 -10.33 -10.43
C VAL A 743 13.25 -9.38 -11.43
N TYR A 744 14.41 -8.85 -11.06
CA TYR A 744 15.13 -7.86 -11.88
C TYR A 744 15.37 -8.41 -13.30
N GLY A 745 15.24 -7.54 -14.31
CA GLY A 745 15.31 -7.91 -15.72
C GLY A 745 13.94 -8.24 -16.34
N GLY A 746 12.83 -7.96 -15.66
CA GLY A 746 11.49 -8.23 -16.20
C GLY A 746 11.06 -9.70 -16.11
N HIS A 747 11.87 -10.56 -15.48
CA HIS A 747 11.62 -11.99 -15.44
C HIS A 747 10.58 -12.37 -14.40
N THR A 748 10.01 -13.57 -14.53
CA THR A 748 9.08 -14.14 -13.55
C THR A 748 9.66 -15.42 -12.97
N LEU A 749 9.54 -15.60 -11.66
CA LEU A 749 10.10 -16.74 -10.93
C LEU A 749 9.00 -17.47 -10.16
N ASP A 750 8.99 -18.79 -10.33
CA ASP A 750 8.21 -19.73 -9.52
C ASP A 750 9.16 -20.57 -8.68
N ILE A 751 8.88 -20.78 -7.40
CA ILE A 751 9.66 -21.71 -6.56
C ILE A 751 8.75 -22.63 -5.74
N THR A 752 9.22 -23.85 -5.50
CA THR A 752 8.61 -24.85 -4.64
C THR A 752 9.66 -25.34 -3.65
N TRP A 753 9.28 -25.49 -2.38
CA TRP A 753 10.18 -25.94 -1.32
C TRP A 753 9.51 -26.96 -0.40
N LYS A 754 10.36 -27.71 0.29
CA LYS A 754 9.97 -28.72 1.28
C LYS A 754 10.99 -28.78 2.40
N SER A 755 10.53 -28.74 3.65
CA SER A 755 11.36 -28.78 4.86
C SER A 755 12.46 -27.71 4.84
N GLY A 756 12.09 -26.50 4.43
CA GLY A 756 13.01 -25.36 4.25
C GLY A 756 14.00 -25.48 3.08
N GLN A 757 13.88 -26.51 2.23
CA GLN A 757 14.82 -26.77 1.13
C GLN A 757 14.17 -26.62 -0.24
N LEU A 758 14.94 -26.12 -1.21
CA LEU A 758 14.47 -25.92 -2.57
C LEU A 758 14.19 -27.27 -3.25
N VAL A 759 12.97 -27.44 -3.76
CA VAL A 759 12.60 -28.59 -4.60
C VAL A 759 12.79 -28.23 -6.06
N GLU A 760 12.16 -27.14 -6.49
CA GLU A 760 12.23 -26.63 -7.86
C GLU A 760 12.16 -25.10 -7.87
N ALA A 761 12.89 -24.47 -8.78
CA ALA A 761 12.67 -23.10 -9.19
C ALA A 761 12.59 -23.01 -10.72
N VAL A 762 11.67 -22.21 -11.25
CA VAL A 762 11.47 -22.00 -12.69
C VAL A 762 11.56 -20.51 -12.97
N LEU A 763 12.62 -20.08 -13.65
CA LEU A 763 12.80 -18.71 -14.11
C LEU A 763 12.35 -18.57 -15.56
N HIS A 764 11.32 -17.77 -15.77
CA HIS A 764 10.77 -17.43 -17.08
C HIS A 764 11.43 -16.15 -17.59
N ALA A 765 12.35 -16.29 -18.54
CA ALA A 765 13.12 -15.19 -19.09
C ALA A 765 12.30 -14.37 -20.08
N ARG A 766 12.24 -13.05 -19.85
CA ARG A 766 11.57 -12.08 -20.74
C ARG A 766 12.51 -11.32 -21.67
N GLN A 767 13.82 -11.40 -21.43
CA GLN A 767 14.84 -10.76 -22.25
C GLN A 767 16.14 -11.58 -22.19
N ASN A 768 17.06 -11.28 -23.09
CA ASN A 768 18.39 -11.88 -23.09
C ASN A 768 19.26 -11.19 -22.03
N GLU A 769 19.80 -11.96 -21.08
CA GLU A 769 20.57 -11.40 -19.96
C GLU A 769 21.52 -12.44 -19.36
N SER A 770 22.62 -12.00 -18.76
CA SER A 770 23.48 -12.87 -17.95
C SER A 770 23.03 -12.79 -16.50
N TYR A 771 22.71 -13.94 -15.90
CA TYR A 771 22.09 -13.97 -14.58
C TYR A 771 22.79 -14.97 -13.65
N GLU A 772 23.11 -14.54 -12.44
CA GLU A 772 23.61 -15.40 -11.37
C GLU A 772 22.44 -15.88 -10.50
N VAL A 773 22.35 -17.19 -10.30
CA VAL A 773 21.37 -17.81 -9.41
C VAL A 773 22.09 -18.40 -8.21
N ALA A 774 21.63 -18.03 -7.04
CA ALA A 774 22.20 -18.40 -5.75
C ALA A 774 21.23 -19.25 -4.92
N TYR A 775 21.75 -20.30 -4.30
CA TYR A 775 21.04 -21.08 -3.29
C TYR A 775 22.03 -21.53 -2.19
N GLY A 776 21.85 -21.03 -0.96
CA GLY A 776 22.85 -21.18 0.12
C GLY A 776 24.19 -20.56 -0.28
N ASP A 777 25.27 -21.34 -0.25
CA ASP A 777 26.62 -20.93 -0.71
C ASP A 777 26.87 -21.22 -2.20
N ARG A 778 25.92 -21.88 -2.88
CA ARG A 778 26.11 -22.37 -4.26
C ARG A 778 25.67 -21.29 -5.25
N ARG A 779 26.44 -21.09 -6.31
CA ARG A 779 26.23 -20.06 -7.33
C ARG A 779 26.37 -20.66 -8.72
N THR A 780 25.50 -20.27 -9.64
CA THR A 780 25.59 -20.65 -11.05
C THR A 780 25.27 -19.45 -11.94
N ARG A 781 26.02 -19.27 -13.02
CA ARG A 781 25.76 -18.23 -14.01
C ARG A 781 25.07 -18.80 -15.23
N LEU A 782 24.05 -18.09 -15.71
CA LEU A 782 23.21 -18.48 -16.84
C LEU A 782 23.26 -17.39 -17.91
N GLN A 783 23.11 -17.82 -19.16
CA GLN A 783 22.79 -16.93 -20.26
C GLN A 783 21.32 -17.13 -20.60
N LEU A 784 20.49 -16.20 -20.14
CA LEU A 784 19.06 -16.19 -20.36
C LEU A 784 18.77 -15.82 -21.81
N ARG A 785 17.77 -16.48 -22.38
CA ARG A 785 17.23 -16.21 -23.70
C ARG A 785 15.75 -15.91 -23.57
N GLU A 786 15.31 -14.84 -24.21
CA GLU A 786 13.91 -14.42 -24.22
C GLU A 786 12.97 -15.59 -24.59
N GLY A 787 11.86 -15.70 -23.84
CA GLY A 787 10.83 -16.72 -24.04
C GLY A 787 11.22 -18.12 -23.60
N LYS A 788 12.38 -18.31 -22.95
CA LYS A 788 12.80 -19.60 -22.38
C LYS A 788 12.52 -19.67 -20.88
N ALA A 789 12.21 -20.88 -20.41
CA ALA A 789 12.13 -21.22 -19.00
C ALA A 789 13.38 -22.01 -18.59
N TYR A 790 13.91 -21.71 -17.41
CA TYR A 790 15.09 -22.34 -16.84
C TYR A 790 14.71 -22.99 -15.51
N HIS A 791 14.95 -24.30 -15.39
CA HIS A 791 14.60 -25.09 -14.21
C HIS A 791 15.83 -25.32 -13.33
N PHE A 792 15.65 -25.16 -12.03
CA PHE A 792 16.67 -25.39 -11.01
C PHE A 792 16.11 -26.35 -9.97
N SER A 793 16.90 -27.32 -9.54
CA SER A 793 16.60 -28.17 -8.39
C SER A 793 17.74 -28.06 -7.38
N ALA A 794 17.56 -28.54 -6.14
CA ALA A 794 18.69 -28.62 -5.21
C ALA A 794 19.89 -29.41 -5.78
N HIS A 795 19.63 -30.41 -6.64
CA HIS A 795 20.65 -31.21 -7.32
C HIS A 795 21.37 -30.43 -8.42
N PHE A 796 20.68 -29.52 -9.12
CA PHE A 796 21.30 -28.64 -10.12
C PHE A 796 22.49 -27.87 -9.56
N PHE A 797 22.42 -27.47 -8.29
CA PHE A 797 23.51 -26.77 -7.60
C PHE A 797 24.58 -27.71 -7.02
N ALA A 798 24.34 -29.02 -6.95
CA ALA A 798 25.29 -30.00 -6.42
C ALA A 798 26.23 -30.57 -7.48
N GLU A 799 25.86 -30.51 -8.76
CA GLU A 799 26.59 -31.13 -9.88
C GLU A 799 27.59 -30.18 -10.59
N LYS A 800 27.92 -29.02 -10.01
CA LYS A 800 28.85 -28.05 -10.61
C LYS A 800 29.80 -27.41 -9.61
#